data_AF-A0A9P7ETY2-F1
#
_entry.id   AF-A0A9P7ETY2-F1
#
_cell.length_a   1.000
_cell.length_b   1.000
_cell.length_c   1.000
_cell.angle_alpha   90.00
_cell.angle_beta   90.00
_cell.angle_gamma   90.00
#
_symmetry.space_group_name_H-M   'P 1'
#
loop_
_entity.id
_entity.type
_entity.pdbx_description
1 polymer ?
#
loop_
_entity_poly.entity_id
_entity_poly.type
_entity_poly.pdbx_seq_one_letter_code
_entity_poly.pdbx_strand_id
1 'polypeptide(L)'
;MDKLNNQSHGRFQWHRRPPSRVTLSSDSDSGDHIDADGAISEDDDLSPDIVTHPAATAWIGKGRIFPASAVEIPDDLESLYDATMAVPNEIRAAVLPDPHLPVSRFLEFQLPSISLKDAEEQAESCFQTTPARFNLMALKSQDLPPKQFVDDAYGAVGQALLDGKLSIRDPYHASQPLPLWVITLWKELHGAHRVKPAWMNGNSWLQNRIEEGGPDTAIFLRAQRHLALLSWDRLLVGSAASGSTTTSVLAGFLSSSTWMSGTLMDSMSACMASRICDTSLVIPQALIVDTTFMLEINKAKDASYFKGKVSRSLRELEKSLEMPKILYAPVFLNQQMHWISLAIDFTTRSFCCGDSYADEDSTIPKPLVRKLQWWLTARFAGPFVNRGLTLPHAKQGDSSSCGIFAINAIEYAVFKQPLCGPNAAVERARWFCLTSSSQCHDQVEDGQALSTTLPQAEYARLERERAERRRADREMLERSSFECDDAASQQSARRKLIGTLEAMLHMSRRVDDERKRSGHKKVVQVQADLDQSEQGGADNEKAELREAGQEQGDLERAEHEKEEREEARQGQANWKRAEQGRATHEKVERKEAWRGQAAGKQCAEHERNDMRPAEVERQRAEQGKGQRERTESDDMVVEASCKQVNAELPPVLGTSRQASPTVSLTSIPSNWTIDRLNNPPEIDNSMTRWVIEQFNRPFIRFNSDLRVPRIQPPVNIPFVSKGRLEVSKRTEARLRLWRAQYPNVPVWFLAFRCLSRGLDWRVFLSISDLAAHHRSPALPRPAYLDVMPRGLTENGNVVDAYVRQVRRLLGYPHARRFLTMGGLVWRIALHYGPPDLFSAALSPPSTDATLHLHFDRLGSDIDDRVTDGEIDLLLGITDRGSLWPTPDLWWKWRKWQGEWSEDLERWFQERIAVMTSRPQSALLTHARWKSSIRRHTLVALEDPSTVGTEAHAAWLCTELTRLYPSTETYTTLP
;
A
#
# COMPACT_ATOMS: atom_id res chain seq x y z
N MET A 1 -3.41 -12.81 -32.64
CA MET A 1 -4.74 -12.35 -32.20
C MET A 1 -4.70 -11.21 -31.16
N ASP A 2 -3.54 -10.62 -30.84
CA ASP A 2 -3.44 -9.58 -29.77
C ASP A 2 -3.52 -8.11 -30.23
N LYS A 3 -3.79 -7.82 -31.51
CA LYS A 3 -3.84 -6.43 -32.02
C LYS A 3 -5.22 -5.75 -32.00
N LEU A 4 -6.27 -6.42 -31.52
CA LEU A 4 -7.62 -5.84 -31.43
C LEU A 4 -7.94 -5.18 -30.07
N ASN A 5 -7.03 -5.17 -29.10
CA ASN A 5 -7.36 -4.77 -27.72
C ASN A 5 -6.84 -3.39 -27.26
N ASN A 6 -6.33 -2.54 -28.14
CA ASN A 6 -5.69 -1.28 -27.70
C ASN A 6 -6.17 0.02 -28.37
N GLN A 7 -7.21 0.00 -29.20
CA GLN A 7 -7.73 1.23 -29.83
C GLN A 7 -9.27 1.24 -29.92
N SER A 8 -9.94 1.15 -28.77
CA SER A 8 -11.32 1.63 -28.55
C SER A 8 -11.69 1.52 -27.07
N HIS A 9 -11.04 2.28 -26.20
CA HIS A 9 -11.39 2.34 -24.78
C HIS A 9 -11.59 3.79 -24.33
N GLY A 10 -12.70 4.38 -24.77
CA GLY A 10 -13.47 5.31 -23.94
C GLY A 10 -14.49 4.54 -23.10
N ARG A 11 -14.07 3.42 -22.48
CA ARG A 11 -14.93 2.56 -21.64
C ARG A 11 -14.65 2.86 -20.17
N PHE A 12 -15.71 3.26 -19.48
CA PHE A 12 -15.70 3.66 -18.07
C PHE A 12 -15.33 2.49 -17.15
N GLN A 13 -14.23 2.64 -16.40
CA GLN A 13 -13.91 1.77 -15.27
C GLN A 13 -14.43 2.43 -13.98
N TRP A 14 -15.39 1.79 -13.34
CA TRP A 14 -15.86 2.17 -12.01
C TRP A 14 -14.85 1.70 -10.96
N HIS A 15 -14.35 2.62 -10.13
CA HIS A 15 -13.54 2.29 -8.96
C HIS A 15 -14.49 2.02 -7.78
N ARG A 16 -14.48 0.79 -7.25
CA ARG A 16 -15.32 0.40 -6.10
C ARG A 16 -14.97 1.22 -4.85
N ARG A 17 -15.99 1.74 -4.17
CA ARG A 17 -15.94 2.05 -2.73
C ARG A 17 -16.64 0.92 -1.96
N PRO A 18 -16.19 0.56 -0.74
CA PRO A 18 -16.97 -0.34 0.12
C PRO A 18 -18.29 0.34 0.55
N PRO A 19 -19.39 -0.42 0.74
CA PRO A 19 -20.71 0.13 1.01
C PRO A 19 -20.78 0.90 2.34
N SER A 20 -21.53 2.00 2.34
CA SER A 20 -21.77 2.85 3.51
C SER A 20 -22.82 2.24 4.44
N ARG A 21 -22.54 2.19 5.74
CA ARG A 21 -23.41 1.61 6.78
C ARG A 21 -24.61 2.55 7.03
N VAL A 22 -25.83 2.12 6.66
CA VAL A 22 -27.09 2.81 7.01
C VAL A 22 -27.44 2.46 8.46
N THR A 23 -27.53 3.47 9.33
CA THR A 23 -27.99 3.32 10.71
C THR A 23 -29.52 3.41 10.74
N LEU A 24 -30.18 2.30 11.09
CA LEU A 24 -31.62 2.28 11.34
C LEU A 24 -31.92 2.86 12.73
N SER A 25 -32.82 3.84 12.77
CA SER A 25 -33.42 4.40 13.99
C SER A 25 -34.56 3.49 14.44
N SER A 26 -34.49 2.97 15.66
CA SER A 26 -35.56 2.19 16.28
C SER A 26 -36.52 3.12 17.01
N ASP A 27 -37.69 3.38 16.42
CA ASP A 27 -38.87 3.82 17.17
C ASP A 27 -39.76 2.59 17.40
N SER A 28 -40.05 2.34 18.67
CA SER A 28 -40.87 1.26 19.19
C SER A 28 -42.27 1.76 19.48
N ASP A 29 -43.31 1.15 18.92
CA ASP A 29 -44.62 1.12 19.58
C ASP A 29 -45.54 -0.05 19.16
N SER A 30 -46.28 -0.51 20.17
CA SER A 30 -47.45 -1.40 20.23
C SER A 30 -47.39 -2.80 19.59
N GLY A 31 -47.47 -3.81 20.46
CA GLY A 31 -47.65 -5.21 20.09
C GLY A 31 -49.12 -5.63 19.96
N ASP A 32 -49.30 -6.84 19.42
CA ASP A 32 -50.42 -7.72 19.73
C ASP A 32 -49.99 -9.18 19.55
N HIS A 33 -50.45 -10.00 20.49
CA HIS A 33 -50.21 -11.44 20.62
C HIS A 33 -50.98 -12.23 19.55
N ILE A 34 -50.30 -13.13 18.81
CA ILE A 34 -50.92 -14.30 18.17
C ILE A 34 -50.02 -15.52 18.36
N ASP A 35 -50.57 -16.57 18.95
CA ASP A 35 -50.03 -17.94 19.00
C ASP A 35 -50.15 -18.62 17.61
N ALA A 36 -49.12 -19.37 17.20
CA ALA A 36 -49.25 -20.74 16.65
C ALA A 36 -47.97 -21.22 15.94
N ASP A 37 -47.72 -22.52 16.09
CA ASP A 37 -46.78 -23.35 15.34
C ASP A 37 -46.76 -23.05 13.83
N GLY A 38 -45.60 -22.60 13.34
CA GLY A 38 -45.34 -22.37 11.91
C GLY A 38 -44.05 -23.07 11.48
N ALA A 39 -44.18 -24.03 10.57
CA ALA A 39 -43.05 -24.60 9.85
C ALA A 39 -42.27 -23.47 9.16
N ILE A 40 -40.93 -23.55 9.21
CA ILE A 40 -40.03 -22.63 8.49
C ILE A 40 -40.36 -22.73 6.99
N SER A 41 -40.98 -21.68 6.46
CA SER A 41 -41.29 -21.53 5.04
C SER A 41 -39.98 -21.27 4.28
N GLU A 42 -39.73 -22.02 3.21
CA GLU A 42 -38.59 -21.83 2.30
C GLU A 42 -38.75 -20.60 1.37
N ASP A 43 -39.75 -19.74 1.60
CA ASP A 43 -40.06 -18.55 0.79
C ASP A 43 -39.59 -17.22 1.42
N ASP A 44 -38.58 -17.24 2.30
CA ASP A 44 -37.93 -16.00 2.73
C ASP A 44 -37.24 -15.34 1.51
N ASP A 45 -37.90 -14.31 0.98
CA ASP A 45 -37.52 -13.57 -0.22
C ASP A 45 -36.21 -12.81 0.03
N LEU A 46 -35.07 -13.44 -0.29
CA LEU A 46 -33.71 -12.90 -0.08
C LEU A 46 -33.36 -11.70 -1.01
N SER A 47 -34.33 -11.11 -1.69
CA SER A 47 -34.10 -9.91 -2.48
C SER A 47 -34.14 -8.67 -1.56
N PRO A 48 -33.04 -7.90 -1.45
CA PRO A 48 -33.12 -6.59 -0.79
C PRO A 48 -34.16 -5.75 -1.54
N ASP A 49 -35.24 -5.36 -0.87
CA ASP A 49 -36.30 -4.57 -1.49
C ASP A 49 -35.73 -3.23 -1.97
N ILE A 50 -35.44 -3.12 -3.26
CA ILE A 50 -35.01 -1.88 -3.94
C ILE A 50 -35.98 -0.72 -3.60
N VAL A 51 -37.26 -1.07 -3.38
CA VAL A 51 -38.36 -0.16 -3.02
C VAL A 51 -38.13 0.53 -1.67
N THR A 52 -37.32 -0.04 -0.78
CA THR A 52 -37.05 0.52 0.55
C THR A 52 -35.94 1.57 0.57
N HIS A 53 -35.13 1.70 -0.50
CA HIS A 53 -34.08 2.71 -0.52
C HIS A 53 -34.70 4.12 -0.64
N PRO A 54 -34.38 5.08 0.26
CA PRO A 54 -35.08 6.36 0.34
C PRO A 54 -35.00 7.18 -0.97
N ALA A 55 -33.90 7.06 -1.71
CA ALA A 55 -33.72 7.73 -3.00
C ALA A 55 -34.56 7.12 -4.13
N ALA A 56 -35.05 5.88 -4.01
CA ALA A 56 -35.78 5.19 -5.09
C ALA A 56 -36.99 6.02 -5.59
N THR A 57 -37.74 6.61 -4.66
CA THR A 57 -38.92 7.45 -4.98
C THR A 57 -38.60 8.72 -5.77
N ALA A 58 -37.37 9.24 -5.64
CA ALA A 58 -36.92 10.46 -6.31
C ALA A 58 -36.35 10.20 -7.72
N TRP A 59 -35.88 8.97 -7.98
CA TRP A 59 -35.11 8.63 -9.18
C TRP A 59 -35.83 7.66 -10.12
N ILE A 60 -36.44 6.60 -9.59
CA ILE A 60 -37.00 5.50 -10.39
C ILE A 60 -38.35 5.91 -11.00
N GLY A 61 -38.53 5.65 -12.30
CA GLY A 61 -39.77 5.91 -13.04
C GLY A 61 -40.05 7.39 -13.28
N LYS A 62 -39.06 8.28 -13.08
CA LYS A 62 -39.23 9.74 -13.21
C LYS A 62 -38.83 10.31 -14.58
N GLY A 63 -38.53 9.44 -15.56
CA GLY A 63 -38.07 9.87 -16.89
C GLY A 63 -36.72 10.58 -16.85
N ARG A 64 -35.88 10.27 -15.86
CA ARG A 64 -34.53 10.84 -15.72
C ARG A 64 -33.55 10.05 -16.58
N ILE A 65 -32.49 10.73 -17.03
CA ILE A 65 -31.40 10.12 -17.78
C ILE A 65 -30.27 9.80 -16.81
N PHE A 66 -29.72 8.58 -16.91
CA PHE A 66 -28.57 8.20 -16.11
C PHE A 66 -27.33 8.98 -16.59
N PRO A 67 -26.60 9.68 -15.70
CA PRO A 67 -25.47 10.51 -16.12
C PRO A 67 -24.39 9.69 -16.85
N ALA A 68 -23.86 10.24 -17.94
CA ALA A 68 -22.89 9.53 -18.77
C ALA A 68 -21.50 9.43 -18.11
N SER A 69 -21.22 10.30 -17.13
CA SER A 69 -19.94 10.35 -16.41
C SER A 69 -20.15 10.07 -14.92
N ALA A 70 -19.28 9.27 -14.32
CA ALA A 70 -19.32 8.96 -12.89
C ALA A 70 -19.20 10.22 -12.00
N VAL A 71 -18.57 11.28 -12.49
CA VAL A 71 -18.43 12.56 -11.77
C VAL A 71 -19.76 13.34 -11.70
N GLU A 72 -20.70 13.04 -12.60
CA GLU A 72 -21.99 13.71 -12.70
C GLU A 72 -23.11 12.97 -11.93
N ILE A 73 -22.80 11.80 -11.35
CA ILE A 73 -23.78 10.98 -10.63
C ILE A 73 -23.97 11.56 -9.23
N PRO A 74 -25.19 11.99 -8.86
CA PRO A 74 -25.46 12.49 -7.53
C PRO A 74 -25.27 11.41 -6.46
N ASP A 75 -24.77 11.79 -5.28
CA ASP A 75 -24.44 10.86 -4.18
C ASP A 75 -25.61 9.92 -3.80
N ASP A 76 -26.85 10.41 -3.86
CA ASP A 76 -28.05 9.62 -3.53
C ASP A 76 -28.42 8.61 -4.62
N LEU A 77 -28.18 8.95 -5.90
CA LEU A 77 -28.29 8.03 -7.02
C LEU A 77 -27.14 7.00 -7.02
N GLU A 78 -25.91 7.41 -6.71
CA GLU A 78 -24.76 6.52 -6.56
C GLU A 78 -25.06 5.48 -5.47
N SER A 79 -25.55 5.92 -4.30
CA SER A 79 -25.96 5.03 -3.21
C SER A 79 -27.05 4.02 -3.62
N LEU A 80 -28.08 4.49 -4.35
CA LEU A 80 -29.15 3.61 -4.85
C LEU A 80 -28.62 2.58 -5.85
N TYR A 81 -27.77 3.03 -6.78
CA TYR A 81 -27.14 2.18 -7.79
C TYR A 81 -26.25 1.12 -7.14
N ASP A 82 -25.38 1.52 -6.20
CA ASP A 82 -24.48 0.63 -5.48
C ASP A 82 -25.26 -0.42 -4.67
N ALA A 83 -26.33 -0.02 -3.97
CA ALA A 83 -27.19 -0.94 -3.24
C ALA A 83 -27.87 -1.96 -4.18
N THR A 84 -28.33 -1.52 -5.35
CA THR A 84 -28.98 -2.38 -6.35
C THR A 84 -28.02 -3.36 -7.01
N MET A 85 -26.77 -2.94 -7.23
CA MET A 85 -25.75 -3.73 -7.92
C MET A 85 -24.88 -4.58 -6.98
N ALA A 86 -25.04 -4.43 -5.67
CA ALA A 86 -24.33 -5.20 -4.66
C ALA A 86 -24.79 -6.67 -4.66
N VAL A 87 -23.87 -7.57 -5.00
CA VAL A 87 -24.10 -9.02 -4.86
C VAL A 87 -24.23 -9.36 -3.37
N PRO A 88 -25.32 -10.04 -2.94
CA PRO A 88 -25.46 -10.48 -1.55
C PRO A 88 -24.28 -11.34 -1.11
N ASN A 89 -23.84 -11.20 0.15
CA ASN A 89 -22.61 -11.83 0.63
C ASN A 89 -22.70 -13.36 0.62
N GLU A 90 -23.87 -13.90 0.90
CA GLU A 90 -24.17 -15.34 0.90
C GLU A 90 -24.01 -15.91 -0.51
N ILE A 91 -24.52 -15.19 -1.52
CA ILE A 91 -24.41 -15.57 -2.92
C ILE A 91 -22.96 -15.41 -3.41
N ARG A 92 -22.31 -14.30 -3.05
CA ARG A 92 -20.91 -14.06 -3.39
C ARG A 92 -20.03 -15.18 -2.85
N ALA A 93 -20.12 -15.50 -1.56
CA ALA A 93 -19.34 -16.59 -0.95
C ALA A 93 -19.65 -17.97 -1.55
N ALA A 94 -20.89 -18.18 -2.01
CA ALA A 94 -21.31 -19.46 -2.59
C ALA A 94 -20.86 -19.66 -4.04
N VAL A 95 -20.75 -18.59 -4.84
CA VAL A 95 -20.56 -18.66 -6.30
C VAL A 95 -19.21 -18.12 -6.75
N LEU A 96 -18.70 -17.06 -6.13
CA LEU A 96 -17.44 -16.45 -6.50
C LEU A 96 -16.27 -17.07 -5.72
N PRO A 97 -15.13 -17.32 -6.38
CA PRO A 97 -13.91 -17.62 -5.65
C PRO A 97 -13.50 -16.38 -4.84
N ASP A 98 -13.30 -16.56 -3.54
CA ASP A 98 -12.78 -15.50 -2.66
C ASP A 98 -11.47 -14.95 -3.26
N PRO A 99 -11.32 -13.64 -3.52
CA PRO A 99 -10.07 -13.04 -4.01
C PRO A 99 -8.83 -13.38 -3.17
N HIS A 100 -9.03 -13.67 -1.88
CA HIS A 100 -7.97 -14.08 -0.95
C HIS A 100 -7.58 -15.55 -1.06
N LEU A 101 -8.37 -16.37 -1.76
CA LEU A 101 -8.12 -17.79 -1.97
C LEU A 101 -6.71 -17.99 -2.56
N PRO A 102 -5.88 -18.89 -2.01
CA PRO A 102 -4.57 -19.16 -2.58
C PRO A 102 -4.68 -19.65 -4.02
N VAL A 103 -3.74 -19.28 -4.91
CA VAL A 103 -3.77 -19.66 -6.34
C VAL A 103 -3.93 -21.17 -6.49
N SER A 104 -3.26 -21.97 -5.66
CA SER A 104 -3.41 -23.44 -5.65
C SER A 104 -4.87 -23.89 -5.56
N ARG A 105 -5.64 -23.32 -4.61
CA ARG A 105 -7.06 -23.61 -4.42
C ARG A 105 -7.94 -22.97 -5.48
N PHE A 106 -7.57 -21.79 -5.98
CA PHE A 106 -8.27 -21.16 -7.10
C PHE A 106 -8.17 -21.99 -8.39
N LEU A 107 -7.03 -22.64 -8.64
CA LEU A 107 -6.88 -23.55 -9.78
C LEU A 107 -7.83 -24.75 -9.69
N GLU A 108 -8.09 -25.25 -8.48
CA GLU A 108 -9.05 -26.33 -8.19
C GLU A 108 -10.50 -25.87 -8.26
N PHE A 109 -10.77 -24.57 -8.04
CA PHE A 109 -12.13 -24.01 -8.00
C PHE A 109 -12.85 -24.15 -9.34
N GLN A 110 -14.04 -24.76 -9.37
CA GLN A 110 -14.80 -24.93 -10.61
C GLN A 110 -15.57 -23.65 -10.93
N LEU A 111 -15.26 -23.03 -12.08
CA LEU A 111 -15.99 -21.88 -12.60
C LEU A 111 -17.08 -22.36 -13.57
N PRO A 112 -18.28 -21.74 -13.60
CA PRO A 112 -19.30 -22.07 -14.59
C PRO A 112 -18.79 -21.82 -16.02
N SER A 113 -19.17 -22.62 -17.01
CA SER A 113 -18.74 -22.41 -18.40
C SER A 113 -19.20 -21.06 -18.96
N ILE A 114 -18.48 -20.51 -19.94
CA ILE A 114 -18.97 -19.35 -20.71
C ILE A 114 -19.73 -19.89 -21.92
N SER A 115 -20.96 -19.42 -22.12
CA SER A 115 -21.76 -19.76 -23.31
C SER A 115 -21.03 -19.30 -24.57
N LEU A 116 -20.85 -20.24 -25.51
CA LEU A 116 -20.25 -19.97 -26.83
C LEU A 116 -21.26 -19.48 -27.86
N LYS A 117 -22.55 -19.53 -27.55
CA LYS A 117 -23.60 -19.05 -28.45
C LYS A 117 -23.57 -17.53 -28.40
N ASP A 118 -23.59 -16.84 -29.54
CA ASP A 118 -23.78 -15.40 -29.54
C ASP A 118 -25.18 -15.07 -28.99
N ALA A 119 -25.29 -14.02 -28.19
CA ALA A 119 -26.59 -13.57 -27.70
C ALA A 119 -27.31 -12.91 -28.89
N GLU A 120 -28.41 -13.51 -29.34
CA GLU A 120 -29.24 -12.93 -30.42
C GLU A 120 -29.97 -11.67 -29.95
N GLU A 121 -30.25 -11.57 -28.65
CA GLU A 121 -30.95 -10.46 -28.02
C GLU A 121 -29.99 -9.36 -27.53
N GLN A 122 -30.39 -8.10 -27.73
CA GLN A 122 -29.68 -6.94 -27.16
C GLN A 122 -29.88 -6.87 -25.65
N ALA A 123 -28.82 -6.53 -24.91
CA ALA A 123 -28.85 -6.48 -23.45
C ALA A 123 -29.97 -5.58 -22.90
N GLU A 124 -30.24 -4.45 -23.56
CA GLU A 124 -31.29 -3.50 -23.21
C GLU A 124 -32.69 -4.13 -23.26
N SER A 125 -32.92 -5.04 -24.21
CA SER A 125 -34.20 -5.73 -24.38
C SER A 125 -34.45 -6.80 -23.30
N CYS A 126 -33.41 -7.22 -22.59
CA CYS A 126 -33.49 -8.23 -21.54
C CYS A 126 -33.95 -7.66 -20.18
N PHE A 127 -33.99 -6.34 -20.00
CA PHE A 127 -34.44 -5.75 -18.74
C PHE A 127 -35.97 -5.76 -18.60
N GLN A 128 -36.44 -6.27 -17.47
CA GLN A 128 -37.87 -6.49 -17.19
C GLN A 128 -38.33 -5.66 -15.99
N THR A 129 -39.60 -5.27 -16.01
CA THR A 129 -40.27 -4.59 -14.88
C THR A 129 -40.80 -5.58 -13.85
N THR A 130 -40.79 -6.88 -14.15
CA THR A 130 -41.19 -7.93 -13.21
C THR A 130 -40.11 -8.13 -12.14
N PRO A 131 -40.48 -8.37 -10.87
CA PRO A 131 -39.53 -8.75 -9.83
C PRO A 131 -38.76 -10.03 -10.20
N ALA A 132 -37.55 -10.16 -9.66
CA ALA A 132 -36.74 -11.35 -9.86
C ALA A 132 -37.37 -12.58 -9.20
N ARG A 133 -37.15 -13.76 -9.80
CA ARG A 133 -37.44 -15.07 -9.22
C ARG A 133 -36.15 -15.86 -9.20
N PHE A 134 -35.49 -15.84 -8.06
CA PHE A 134 -34.10 -16.25 -7.96
C PHE A 134 -33.98 -17.63 -7.31
N ASN A 135 -33.23 -18.54 -7.96
CA ASN A 135 -32.80 -19.80 -7.37
C ASN A 135 -31.27 -19.90 -7.45
N LEU A 136 -30.61 -19.92 -6.28
CA LEU A 136 -29.15 -19.97 -6.18
C LEU A 136 -28.54 -21.20 -6.87
N MET A 137 -29.21 -22.35 -6.83
CA MET A 137 -28.71 -23.58 -7.43
C MET A 137 -28.75 -23.53 -8.96
N ALA A 138 -29.74 -22.85 -9.53
CA ALA A 138 -29.80 -22.58 -10.96
C ALA A 138 -28.61 -21.73 -11.40
N LEU A 139 -28.30 -20.66 -10.66
CA LEU A 139 -27.20 -19.75 -11.01
C LEU A 139 -25.82 -20.42 -11.02
N LYS A 140 -25.57 -21.38 -10.12
CA LYS A 140 -24.29 -22.13 -10.07
C LYS A 140 -24.09 -23.07 -11.26
N SER A 141 -25.19 -23.56 -11.83
CA SER A 141 -25.18 -24.57 -12.89
C SER A 141 -25.37 -23.98 -14.29
N GLN A 142 -25.71 -22.70 -14.39
CA GLN A 142 -25.91 -21.98 -15.65
C GLN A 142 -24.59 -21.54 -16.27
N ASP A 143 -24.54 -21.60 -17.60
CA ASP A 143 -23.46 -20.99 -18.37
C ASP A 143 -23.51 -19.47 -18.26
N LEU A 144 -22.35 -18.84 -18.19
CA LEU A 144 -22.24 -17.38 -18.19
C LEU A 144 -22.59 -16.82 -19.57
N PRO A 145 -23.34 -15.72 -19.65
CA PRO A 145 -23.51 -15.00 -20.90
C PRO A 145 -22.16 -14.53 -21.48
N PRO A 146 -22.03 -14.36 -22.81
CA PRO A 146 -20.81 -13.84 -23.43
C PRO A 146 -20.38 -12.51 -22.82
N LYS A 147 -19.06 -12.30 -22.73
CA LYS A 147 -18.48 -11.09 -22.11
C LYS A 147 -19.04 -9.79 -22.71
N GLN A 148 -19.26 -9.77 -24.04
CA GLN A 148 -19.79 -8.58 -24.71
C GLN A 148 -21.21 -8.25 -24.24
N PHE A 149 -22.10 -9.25 -24.11
CA PHE A 149 -23.44 -9.06 -23.53
C PHE A 149 -23.35 -8.54 -22.09
N VAL A 150 -22.47 -9.11 -21.25
CA VAL A 150 -22.31 -8.68 -19.86
C VAL A 150 -21.80 -7.24 -19.76
N ASP A 151 -20.85 -6.85 -20.62
CA ASP A 151 -20.35 -5.47 -20.69
C ASP A 151 -21.46 -4.49 -21.12
N ASP A 152 -22.28 -4.86 -22.10
CA ASP A 152 -23.39 -4.04 -22.62
C ASP A 152 -24.52 -3.92 -21.57
N ALA A 153 -24.88 -5.03 -20.92
CA ALA A 153 -25.83 -5.04 -19.81
C ALA A 153 -25.35 -4.17 -18.64
N TYR A 154 -24.07 -4.25 -18.29
CA TYR A 154 -23.47 -3.42 -17.24
C TYR A 154 -23.46 -1.93 -17.63
N GLY A 155 -23.31 -1.60 -18.92
CA GLY A 155 -23.42 -0.24 -19.42
C GLY A 155 -24.85 0.31 -19.40
N ALA A 156 -25.85 -0.54 -19.65
CA ALA A 156 -27.26 -0.16 -19.73
C ALA A 156 -27.99 -0.15 -18.38
N VAL A 157 -27.49 -0.86 -17.36
CA VAL A 157 -28.21 -1.09 -16.09
C VAL A 157 -28.56 0.20 -15.34
N GLY A 158 -27.73 1.24 -15.43
CA GLY A 158 -28.02 2.53 -14.80
C GLY A 158 -29.30 3.17 -15.36
N GLN A 159 -29.46 3.18 -16.68
CA GLN A 159 -30.69 3.70 -17.30
C GLN A 159 -31.87 2.76 -17.06
N ALA A 160 -31.67 1.44 -17.16
CA ALA A 160 -32.71 0.45 -16.88
C ALA A 160 -33.28 0.61 -15.45
N LEU A 161 -32.43 0.85 -14.46
CA LEU A 161 -32.84 1.12 -13.08
C LEU A 161 -33.72 2.38 -12.98
N LEU A 162 -33.32 3.49 -13.63
CA LEU A 162 -34.12 4.72 -13.67
C LEU A 162 -35.45 4.54 -14.42
N ASP A 163 -35.50 3.64 -15.40
CA ASP A 163 -36.70 3.30 -16.16
C ASP A 163 -37.66 2.36 -15.41
N GLY A 164 -37.33 1.98 -14.16
CA GLY A 164 -38.18 1.12 -13.33
C GLY A 164 -38.05 -0.37 -13.65
N LYS A 165 -36.93 -0.78 -14.26
CA LYS A 165 -36.61 -2.20 -14.43
C LYS A 165 -36.14 -2.77 -13.09
N LEU A 166 -36.63 -3.97 -12.77
CA LEU A 166 -36.37 -4.65 -11.49
C LEU A 166 -35.53 -5.92 -11.67
N SER A 167 -35.50 -6.47 -12.87
CA SER A 167 -34.79 -7.70 -13.20
C SER A 167 -34.20 -7.67 -14.61
N ILE A 168 -33.33 -8.64 -14.88
CA ILE A 168 -32.76 -8.93 -16.20
C ILE A 168 -33.02 -10.39 -16.55
N ARG A 169 -33.39 -10.67 -17.79
CA ARG A 169 -33.52 -12.02 -18.32
C ARG A 169 -32.16 -12.49 -18.84
N ASP A 170 -31.77 -13.71 -18.50
CA ASP A 170 -30.65 -14.37 -19.16
C ASP A 170 -31.03 -14.69 -20.62
N PRO A 171 -30.25 -14.25 -21.63
CA PRO A 171 -30.58 -14.48 -23.04
C PRO A 171 -30.63 -15.97 -23.43
N TYR A 172 -30.02 -16.88 -22.66
CA TYR A 172 -30.07 -18.33 -22.92
C TYR A 172 -31.05 -19.07 -22.01
N HIS A 173 -31.44 -18.46 -20.89
CA HIS A 173 -32.36 -19.03 -19.90
C HIS A 173 -33.54 -18.10 -19.67
N ALA A 174 -34.32 -17.88 -20.74
CA ALA A 174 -35.38 -16.88 -20.80
C ALA A 174 -36.54 -17.07 -19.80
N SER A 175 -36.60 -18.21 -19.11
CA SER A 175 -37.73 -18.59 -18.26
C SER A 175 -37.74 -17.95 -16.86
N GLN A 176 -36.63 -17.34 -16.41
CA GLN A 176 -36.53 -16.79 -15.05
C GLN A 176 -35.94 -15.35 -15.05
N PRO A 177 -36.68 -14.36 -14.50
CA PRO A 177 -36.13 -13.02 -14.27
C PRO A 177 -35.09 -13.08 -13.15
N LEU A 178 -33.88 -12.59 -13.41
CA LEU A 178 -32.77 -12.53 -12.46
C LEU A 178 -32.64 -11.12 -11.87
N PRO A 179 -32.20 -10.98 -10.62
CA PRO A 179 -32.02 -9.67 -10.01
C PRO A 179 -30.88 -8.89 -10.69
N LEU A 180 -30.96 -7.55 -10.69
CA LEU A 180 -30.00 -6.70 -11.41
C LEU A 180 -28.54 -6.87 -10.95
N TRP A 181 -28.31 -7.20 -9.67
CA TRP A 181 -26.95 -7.48 -9.16
C TRP A 181 -26.28 -8.68 -9.84
N VAL A 182 -27.02 -9.55 -10.53
CA VAL A 182 -26.45 -10.71 -11.26
C VAL A 182 -25.47 -10.26 -12.35
N ILE A 183 -25.66 -9.06 -12.91
CA ILE A 183 -24.76 -8.49 -13.92
C ILE A 183 -23.38 -8.24 -13.31
N THR A 184 -23.32 -7.75 -12.06
CA THR A 184 -22.07 -7.61 -11.30
C THR A 184 -21.43 -8.96 -11.07
N LEU A 185 -22.21 -9.97 -10.67
CA LEU A 185 -21.72 -11.33 -10.47
C LEU A 185 -21.12 -11.92 -11.74
N TRP A 186 -21.81 -11.85 -12.88
CA TRP A 186 -21.30 -12.32 -14.17
C TRP A 186 -19.99 -11.62 -14.55
N LYS A 187 -19.92 -10.31 -14.33
CA LYS A 187 -18.70 -9.53 -14.60
C LYS A 187 -17.53 -9.97 -13.72
N GLU A 188 -17.75 -10.23 -12.44
CA GLU A 188 -16.74 -10.77 -11.52
C GLU A 188 -16.28 -12.19 -11.95
N LEU A 189 -17.22 -13.07 -12.33
CA LEU A 189 -16.89 -14.42 -12.84
C LEU A 189 -16.11 -14.39 -14.16
N HIS A 190 -16.43 -13.48 -15.07
CA HIS A 190 -15.62 -13.23 -16.28
C HIS A 190 -14.20 -12.77 -15.93
N GLY A 191 -14.05 -11.98 -14.86
CA GLY A 191 -12.75 -11.60 -14.30
C GLY A 191 -11.95 -12.83 -13.86
N ALA A 192 -12.57 -13.73 -13.11
CA ALA A 192 -11.96 -14.99 -12.68
C ALA A 192 -11.58 -15.90 -13.87
N HIS A 193 -12.46 -16.06 -14.85
CA HIS A 193 -12.19 -16.82 -16.08
C HIS A 193 -11.01 -16.30 -16.88
N ARG A 194 -10.84 -14.97 -16.94
CA ARG A 194 -9.69 -14.36 -17.63
C ARG A 194 -8.37 -14.67 -16.92
N VAL A 195 -8.38 -14.69 -15.58
CA VAL A 195 -7.17 -14.82 -14.75
C VAL A 195 -6.74 -16.28 -14.59
N LYS A 196 -7.69 -17.23 -14.49
CA LYS A 196 -7.40 -18.65 -14.24
C LYS A 196 -6.43 -19.28 -15.25
N PRO A 197 -6.58 -19.11 -16.59
CA PRO A 197 -5.64 -19.67 -17.56
C PRO A 197 -4.22 -19.12 -17.39
N ALA A 198 -4.05 -17.85 -17.01
CA ALA A 198 -2.72 -17.28 -16.80
C ALA A 198 -2.01 -17.97 -15.62
N TRP A 199 -2.73 -18.22 -14.53
CA TRP A 199 -2.19 -18.99 -13.39
C TRP A 199 -1.93 -20.45 -13.72
N MET A 200 -2.82 -21.11 -14.47
CA MET A 200 -2.61 -22.50 -14.92
C MET A 200 -1.34 -22.60 -15.76
N ASN A 201 -1.19 -21.73 -16.76
CA ASN A 201 -0.01 -21.67 -17.62
C ASN A 201 1.26 -21.38 -16.80
N GLY A 202 1.17 -20.48 -15.82
CA GLY A 202 2.29 -20.18 -14.92
C GLY A 202 2.71 -21.36 -14.05
N ASN A 203 1.74 -22.11 -13.52
CA ASN A 203 2.02 -23.32 -12.75
C ASN A 203 2.63 -24.42 -13.62
N SER A 204 2.09 -24.67 -14.81
CA SER A 204 2.68 -25.63 -15.76
C SER A 204 4.07 -25.22 -16.22
N TRP A 205 4.31 -23.93 -16.46
CA TRP A 205 5.62 -23.39 -16.78
C TRP A 205 6.64 -23.67 -15.67
N LEU A 206 6.26 -23.45 -14.40
CA LEU A 206 7.11 -23.77 -13.25
C LEU A 206 7.38 -25.27 -13.14
N GLN A 207 6.37 -26.12 -13.30
CA GLN A 207 6.51 -27.58 -13.25
C GLN A 207 7.50 -28.08 -14.30
N ASN A 208 7.35 -27.66 -15.55
CA ASN A 208 8.26 -28.04 -16.63
C ASN A 208 9.71 -27.63 -16.31
N ARG A 209 9.93 -26.42 -15.77
CA ARG A 209 11.27 -25.97 -15.37
C ARG A 209 11.86 -26.75 -14.20
N ILE A 210 11.03 -27.23 -13.29
CA ILE A 210 11.46 -28.09 -12.17
C ILE A 210 11.85 -29.48 -12.70
N GLU A 211 11.09 -30.02 -13.64
CA GLU A 211 11.33 -31.34 -14.27
C GLU A 211 12.57 -31.35 -15.17
N GLU A 212 12.85 -30.24 -15.87
CA GLU A 212 14.09 -30.04 -16.64
C GLU A 212 15.35 -30.14 -15.76
N GLY A 213 15.24 -29.84 -14.45
CA GLY A 213 16.34 -29.86 -13.51
C GLY A 213 17.38 -28.76 -13.73
N GLY A 214 18.59 -28.96 -13.20
CA GLY A 214 19.72 -28.03 -13.33
C GLY A 214 19.99 -27.17 -12.09
N PRO A 215 21.03 -26.31 -12.13
CA PRO A 215 21.51 -25.55 -10.96
C PRO A 215 20.45 -24.57 -10.41
N ASP A 216 19.54 -24.09 -11.27
CA ASP A 216 18.52 -23.10 -10.92
C ASP A 216 17.20 -23.70 -10.41
N THR A 217 17.08 -25.04 -10.33
CA THR A 217 15.85 -25.73 -9.87
C THR A 217 15.32 -25.18 -8.54
N ALA A 218 16.22 -24.76 -7.65
CA ALA A 218 15.86 -24.20 -6.35
C ALA A 218 15.02 -22.91 -6.45
N ILE A 219 15.25 -22.04 -7.45
CA ILE A 219 14.45 -20.81 -7.61
C ILE A 219 13.04 -21.12 -8.13
N PHE A 220 12.90 -22.12 -9.00
CA PHE A 220 11.60 -22.53 -9.53
C PHE A 220 10.75 -23.23 -8.46
N LEU A 221 11.36 -24.11 -7.65
CA LEU A 221 10.70 -24.70 -6.47
C LEU A 221 10.24 -23.62 -5.49
N ARG A 222 11.07 -22.59 -5.25
CA ARG A 222 10.67 -21.46 -4.43
C ARG A 222 9.48 -20.71 -5.04
N ALA A 223 9.53 -20.39 -6.34
CA ALA A 223 8.44 -19.72 -7.04
C ALA A 223 7.14 -20.54 -6.97
N GLN A 224 7.21 -21.87 -7.10
CA GLN A 224 6.04 -22.74 -6.96
C GLN A 224 5.41 -22.66 -5.57
N ARG A 225 6.22 -22.63 -4.51
CA ARG A 225 5.71 -22.43 -3.14
C ARG A 225 5.05 -21.07 -2.96
N HIS A 226 5.65 -20.01 -3.51
CA HIS A 226 5.07 -18.68 -3.49
C HIS A 226 3.73 -18.64 -4.25
N LEU A 227 3.66 -19.25 -5.43
CA LEU A 227 2.41 -19.37 -6.19
C LEU A 227 1.35 -20.08 -5.36
N ALA A 228 1.69 -21.21 -4.73
CA ALA A 228 0.71 -21.99 -3.98
C ALA A 228 0.06 -21.24 -2.80
N LEU A 229 0.76 -20.26 -2.22
CA LEU A 229 0.33 -19.47 -1.06
C LEU A 229 -0.25 -18.09 -1.43
N LEU A 230 0.11 -17.55 -2.59
CA LEU A 230 -0.32 -16.22 -3.02
C LEU A 230 -1.84 -16.20 -3.26
N SER A 231 -2.54 -15.16 -2.78
CA SER A 231 -3.95 -14.93 -3.15
C SER A 231 -4.09 -14.69 -4.66
N TRP A 232 -5.13 -15.22 -5.30
CA TRP A 232 -5.21 -15.20 -6.77
C TRP A 232 -5.56 -13.83 -7.37
N ASP A 233 -6.31 -12.98 -6.66
CA ASP A 233 -6.75 -11.65 -7.15
C ASP A 233 -6.90 -10.59 -6.04
N ARG A 234 -6.11 -10.71 -4.96
CA ARG A 234 -6.06 -9.68 -3.91
C ARG A 234 -5.40 -8.41 -4.45
N LEU A 235 -5.87 -7.23 -4.05
CA LEU A 235 -5.17 -5.97 -4.33
C LEU A 235 -3.72 -6.04 -3.83
N LEU A 236 -2.78 -5.59 -4.67
CA LEU A 236 -1.38 -5.49 -4.24
C LEU A 236 -1.28 -4.46 -3.11
N VAL A 237 -0.41 -4.74 -2.14
CA VAL A 237 -0.07 -3.85 -1.03
C VAL A 237 1.27 -3.18 -1.30
N GLY A 238 1.42 -1.91 -0.89
CA GLY A 238 2.67 -1.14 -0.95
C GLY A 238 2.80 -0.20 -2.15
N SER A 239 3.98 0.40 -2.33
CA SER A 239 4.23 1.42 -3.38
C SER A 239 4.07 0.91 -4.82
N ALA A 240 4.01 -0.42 -5.02
CA ALA A 240 3.72 -1.05 -6.30
C ALA A 240 2.22 -0.99 -6.67
N ALA A 241 1.35 -0.69 -5.71
CA ALA A 241 -0.08 -0.71 -5.88
C ALA A 241 -0.57 0.61 -6.48
N SER A 242 -0.65 0.68 -7.81
CA SER A 242 -1.70 1.50 -8.41
C SER A 242 -3.02 0.94 -7.85
N GLY A 243 -3.89 1.75 -7.25
CA GLY A 243 -4.99 1.30 -6.37
C GLY A 243 -6.04 0.32 -6.98
N SER A 244 -5.82 -0.16 -8.20
CA SER A 244 -6.62 -1.17 -8.89
C SER A 244 -5.82 -2.42 -9.29
N THR A 245 -4.52 -2.50 -9.00
CA THR A 245 -3.70 -3.65 -9.37
C THR A 245 -3.90 -4.80 -8.39
N THR A 246 -4.15 -6.00 -8.91
CA THR A 246 -4.28 -7.22 -8.11
C THR A 246 -3.10 -8.17 -8.32
N THR A 247 -2.96 -9.16 -7.45
CA THR A 247 -1.94 -10.23 -7.51
C THR A 247 -2.00 -11.03 -8.82
N SER A 248 -3.14 -11.07 -9.51
CA SER A 248 -3.31 -11.73 -10.81
C SER A 248 -2.28 -11.29 -11.85
N VAL A 249 -1.83 -10.02 -11.80
CA VAL A 249 -0.81 -9.49 -12.71
C VAL A 249 0.51 -10.25 -12.60
N LEU A 250 0.84 -10.76 -11.42
CA LEU A 250 2.11 -11.45 -11.14
C LEU A 250 2.24 -12.77 -11.91
N ALA A 251 1.14 -13.35 -12.39
CA ALA A 251 1.17 -14.49 -13.31
C ALA A 251 1.98 -14.20 -14.58
N GLY A 252 2.05 -12.94 -15.01
CA GLY A 252 2.84 -12.52 -16.18
C GLY A 252 4.35 -12.74 -16.02
N PHE A 253 4.88 -12.86 -14.80
CA PHE A 253 6.26 -13.28 -14.58
C PHE A 253 6.48 -14.74 -14.98
N LEU A 254 5.50 -15.61 -14.76
CA LEU A 254 5.62 -17.06 -14.90
C LEU A 254 5.33 -17.52 -16.33
N SER A 255 5.95 -16.86 -17.31
CA SER A 255 5.78 -17.16 -18.72
C SER A 255 7.04 -16.80 -19.50
N SER A 256 7.41 -17.63 -20.47
CA SER A 256 8.52 -17.31 -21.39
C SER A 256 8.12 -16.29 -22.46
N SER A 257 6.85 -16.24 -22.86
CA SER A 257 6.38 -15.46 -24.02
C SER A 257 5.66 -14.18 -23.63
N THR A 258 5.20 -14.06 -22.39
CA THR A 258 4.45 -12.87 -21.94
C THR A 258 5.40 -11.70 -21.75
N TRP A 259 5.04 -10.59 -22.38
CA TRP A 259 5.74 -9.33 -22.24
C TRP A 259 5.43 -8.68 -20.89
N MET A 260 6.43 -8.02 -20.29
CA MET A 260 6.21 -7.29 -19.04
C MET A 260 5.26 -6.11 -19.27
N SER A 261 4.16 -6.06 -18.52
CA SER A 261 3.26 -4.92 -18.50
C SER A 261 3.88 -3.76 -17.71
N GLY A 262 3.39 -2.53 -17.92
CA GLY A 262 3.82 -1.38 -17.12
C GLY A 262 3.64 -1.63 -15.62
N THR A 263 2.56 -2.29 -15.23
CA THR A 263 2.28 -2.66 -13.84
C THR A 263 3.31 -3.62 -13.24
N LEU A 264 3.82 -4.58 -14.02
CA LEU A 264 4.92 -5.46 -13.57
C LEU A 264 6.22 -4.68 -13.43
N MET A 265 6.49 -3.75 -14.35
CA MET A 265 7.66 -2.87 -14.27
C MET A 265 7.60 -1.94 -13.04
N ASP A 266 6.42 -1.40 -12.74
CA ASP A 266 6.19 -0.57 -11.55
C ASP A 266 6.39 -1.39 -10.27
N SER A 267 5.92 -2.65 -10.26
CA SER A 267 6.10 -3.57 -9.14
C SER A 267 7.58 -3.90 -8.88
N MET A 268 8.35 -4.18 -9.94
CA MET A 268 9.79 -4.40 -9.82
C MET A 268 10.52 -3.14 -9.36
N SER A 269 10.14 -1.97 -9.87
CA SER A 269 10.72 -0.66 -9.50
C SER A 269 10.46 -0.34 -8.02
N ALA A 270 9.25 -0.59 -7.53
CA ALA A 270 8.89 -0.42 -6.12
C ALA A 270 9.67 -1.36 -5.21
N CYS A 271 9.83 -2.64 -5.58
CA CYS A 271 10.69 -3.58 -4.83
C CYS A 271 12.13 -3.07 -4.73
N MET A 272 12.71 -2.57 -5.82
CA MET A 272 14.07 -2.01 -5.79
C MET A 272 14.15 -0.73 -4.97
N ALA A 273 13.16 0.16 -5.06
CA ALA A 273 13.11 1.38 -4.26
C ALA A 273 13.05 1.06 -2.76
N SER A 274 12.24 0.07 -2.34
CA SER A 274 12.22 -0.43 -0.96
C SER A 274 13.59 -0.95 -0.54
N ARG A 275 14.24 -1.74 -1.39
CA ARG A 275 15.58 -2.27 -1.12
C ARG A 275 16.63 -1.17 -0.95
N ILE A 276 16.55 -0.07 -1.71
CA ILE A 276 17.44 1.11 -1.50
C ILE A 276 17.22 1.69 -0.10
N CYS A 277 15.96 1.85 0.32
CA CYS A 277 15.62 2.35 1.66
C CYS A 277 16.15 1.42 2.76
N ASP A 278 16.05 0.10 2.56
CA ASP A 278 16.46 -0.90 3.55
C ASP A 278 17.99 -1.07 3.65
N THR A 279 18.73 -0.81 2.57
CA THR A 279 20.18 -1.11 2.51
C THR A 279 21.07 -0.05 3.22
N SER A 280 20.51 1.10 3.65
CA SER A 280 21.12 2.13 4.54
C SER A 280 22.49 2.75 4.16
N LEU A 281 22.55 4.09 4.26
CA LEU A 281 23.67 5.06 4.20
C LEU A 281 24.67 5.08 3.03
N VAL A 282 24.95 3.98 2.31
CA VAL A 282 26.03 3.94 1.30
C VAL A 282 25.55 4.25 -0.11
N ILE A 283 24.26 4.02 -0.41
CA ILE A 283 23.64 4.33 -1.71
C ILE A 283 22.66 5.53 -1.66
N PRO A 284 22.90 6.63 -0.91
CA PRO A 284 21.93 7.73 -0.75
C PRO A 284 21.72 8.54 -2.04
N GLN A 285 22.44 8.20 -3.11
CA GLN A 285 22.41 8.90 -4.39
C GLN A 285 21.53 8.22 -5.43
N ALA A 286 20.97 7.03 -5.22
CA ALA A 286 20.11 6.39 -6.21
C ALA A 286 18.63 6.65 -5.94
N LEU A 287 17.88 7.04 -6.97
CA LEU A 287 16.42 7.08 -6.96
C LEU A 287 15.89 6.20 -8.08
N ILE A 288 14.98 5.28 -7.75
CA ILE A 288 14.29 4.45 -8.74
C ILE A 288 12.85 4.97 -8.83
N VAL A 289 12.42 5.27 -10.06
CA VAL A 289 11.06 5.73 -10.34
C VAL A 289 10.32 4.72 -11.21
N ASP A 290 8.99 4.73 -11.08
CA ASP A 290 8.09 3.89 -11.85
C ASP A 290 7.87 4.42 -13.29
N THR A 291 7.03 3.73 -14.06
CA THR A 291 6.75 4.07 -15.46
C THR A 291 5.94 5.37 -15.62
N THR A 292 5.30 5.86 -14.55
CA THR A 292 4.52 7.11 -14.60
C THR A 292 5.41 8.31 -14.91
N PHE A 293 6.68 8.29 -14.49
CA PHE A 293 7.66 9.31 -14.83
C PHE A 293 7.72 9.53 -16.35
N MET A 294 7.99 8.49 -17.12
CA MET A 294 8.10 8.62 -18.57
C MET A 294 6.77 8.86 -19.26
N LEU A 295 5.65 8.40 -18.69
CA LEU A 295 4.32 8.76 -19.19
C LEU A 295 4.08 10.26 -19.10
N GLU A 296 4.44 10.90 -17.98
CA GLU A 296 4.31 12.36 -17.82
C GLU A 296 5.26 13.14 -18.74
N ILE A 297 6.51 12.70 -18.86
CA ILE A 297 7.46 13.29 -19.83
C ILE A 297 6.92 13.17 -21.26
N ASN A 298 6.25 12.06 -21.59
CA ASN A 298 5.72 11.81 -22.92
C ASN A 298 4.51 12.68 -23.29
N LYS A 299 3.81 13.29 -22.33
CA LYS A 299 2.72 14.24 -22.61
C LYS A 299 3.22 15.55 -23.23
N ALA A 300 4.49 15.89 -23.03
CA ALA A 300 5.07 17.11 -23.56
C ALA A 300 5.13 17.10 -25.11
N LYS A 301 4.58 18.15 -25.71
CA LYS A 301 4.69 18.43 -27.15
C LYS A 301 5.90 19.29 -27.50
N ASP A 302 6.39 20.07 -26.54
CA ASP A 302 7.56 20.93 -26.62
C ASP A 302 8.08 21.26 -25.21
N ALA A 303 9.15 22.06 -25.11
CA ALA A 303 9.76 22.45 -23.84
C ALA A 303 8.91 23.42 -22.98
N SER A 304 7.95 24.14 -23.57
CA SER A 304 7.09 25.06 -22.82
C SER A 304 6.10 24.33 -21.91
N TYR A 305 5.74 23.08 -22.24
CA TYR A 305 4.92 22.22 -21.38
C TYR A 305 5.44 22.17 -19.93
N PHE A 306 6.76 22.08 -19.75
CA PHE A 306 7.39 22.01 -18.44
C PHE A 306 7.52 23.37 -17.74
N LYS A 307 7.26 24.48 -18.43
CA LYS A 307 7.16 25.80 -17.77
C LYS A 307 5.83 25.95 -17.04
N GLY A 308 4.79 25.26 -17.49
CA GLY A 308 3.45 25.27 -16.90
C GLY A 308 3.26 24.32 -15.72
N LYS A 309 1.98 24.06 -15.41
CA LYS A 309 1.56 23.15 -14.33
C LYS A 309 1.73 21.70 -14.78
N VAL A 310 2.82 21.06 -14.35
CA VAL A 310 3.04 19.61 -14.54
C VAL A 310 2.21 18.79 -13.55
N SER A 311 2.20 17.46 -13.68
CA SER A 311 1.50 16.58 -12.75
C SER A 311 2.04 16.72 -11.32
N ARG A 312 1.25 16.31 -10.33
CA ARG A 312 1.69 16.33 -8.93
C ARG A 312 2.87 15.39 -8.68
N SER A 313 2.82 14.17 -9.24
CA SER A 313 3.89 13.18 -9.11
C SER A 313 5.22 13.70 -9.67
N LEU A 314 5.20 14.33 -10.85
CA LEU A 314 6.42 14.89 -11.45
C LEU A 314 6.99 16.04 -10.62
N ARG A 315 6.15 16.91 -10.02
CA ARG A 315 6.63 17.96 -9.09
C ARG A 315 7.25 17.39 -7.83
N GLU A 316 6.63 16.36 -7.25
CA GLU A 316 7.15 15.71 -6.04
C GLU A 316 8.49 15.01 -6.34
N LEU A 317 8.61 14.40 -7.52
CA LEU A 317 9.86 13.85 -8.03
C LEU A 317 10.92 14.95 -8.23
N GLU A 318 10.60 16.05 -8.92
CA GLU A 318 11.50 17.19 -9.14
C GLU A 318 12.08 17.72 -7.82
N LYS A 319 11.23 17.86 -6.79
CA LYS A 319 11.65 18.26 -5.44
C LYS A 319 12.58 17.23 -4.79
N SER A 320 12.33 15.94 -5.01
CA SER A 320 13.19 14.88 -4.46
C SER A 320 14.59 14.83 -5.09
N LEU A 321 14.78 15.47 -6.25
CA LEU A 321 16.01 15.57 -7.02
C LEU A 321 16.83 16.83 -6.71
N GLU A 322 16.44 17.64 -5.72
CA GLU A 322 17.18 18.84 -5.28
C GLU A 322 18.58 18.52 -4.70
N MET A 323 18.85 17.25 -4.38
CA MET A 323 20.18 16.74 -3.98
C MET A 323 20.79 15.92 -5.13
N PRO A 324 22.13 15.94 -5.32
CA PRO A 324 22.79 15.18 -6.38
C PRO A 324 22.48 13.69 -6.25
N LYS A 325 21.67 13.20 -7.18
CA LYS A 325 21.20 11.82 -7.27
C LYS A 325 21.32 11.35 -8.72
N ILE A 326 21.39 10.04 -8.88
CA ILE A 326 21.19 9.33 -10.14
C ILE A 326 19.76 8.80 -10.11
N LEU A 327 18.95 9.22 -11.07
CA LEU A 327 17.60 8.72 -11.28
C LEU A 327 17.63 7.56 -12.27
N TYR A 328 17.04 6.43 -11.90
CA TYR A 328 16.87 5.25 -12.74
C TYR A 328 15.39 5.04 -13.04
N ALA A 329 15.06 4.74 -14.29
CA ALA A 329 13.69 4.50 -14.72
C ALA A 329 13.63 3.40 -15.79
N PRO A 330 12.67 2.47 -15.74
CA PRO A 330 12.29 1.69 -16.90
C PRO A 330 11.51 2.57 -17.89
N VAL A 331 11.81 2.45 -19.18
CA VAL A 331 11.19 3.25 -20.24
C VAL A 331 10.60 2.34 -21.32
N PHE A 332 9.32 2.51 -21.59
CA PHE A 332 8.65 1.82 -22.70
C PHE A 332 8.72 2.67 -23.98
N LEU A 333 9.29 2.09 -25.03
CA LEU A 333 9.39 2.68 -26.35
C LEU A 333 8.17 2.27 -27.19
N ASN A 334 7.06 3.02 -27.11
CA ASN A 334 5.79 2.68 -27.77
C ASN A 334 5.91 2.29 -29.26
N GLN A 335 6.81 2.93 -30.02
CA GLN A 335 6.98 2.65 -31.46
C GLN A 335 7.63 1.29 -31.73
N GLN A 336 8.50 0.85 -30.82
CA GLN A 336 9.21 -0.42 -30.92
C GLN A 336 8.55 -1.51 -30.08
N MET A 337 7.61 -1.12 -29.21
CA MET A 337 7.01 -1.98 -28.21
C MET A 337 8.14 -2.67 -27.41
N HIS A 338 9.02 -1.89 -26.79
CA HIS A 338 10.26 -2.40 -26.19
C HIS A 338 10.59 -1.67 -24.89
N TRP A 339 11.09 -2.40 -23.89
CA TRP A 339 11.53 -1.84 -22.61
C TRP A 339 13.04 -1.62 -22.61
N ILE A 340 13.45 -0.42 -22.20
CA ILE A 340 14.85 -0.07 -21.98
C ILE A 340 15.04 0.53 -20.58
N SER A 341 16.28 0.59 -20.13
CA SER A 341 16.67 1.27 -18.88
C SER A 341 17.13 2.68 -19.18
N LEU A 342 16.82 3.63 -18.31
CA LEU A 342 17.33 5.00 -18.34
C LEU A 342 18.02 5.30 -17.01
N ALA A 343 19.20 5.93 -17.09
CA ALA A 343 19.90 6.50 -15.96
C ALA A 343 20.18 7.98 -16.24
N ILE A 344 19.80 8.87 -15.31
CA ILE A 344 20.03 10.31 -15.38
C ILE A 344 20.88 10.72 -14.17
N ASP A 345 22.10 11.14 -14.42
CA ASP A 345 23.04 11.62 -13.41
C ASP A 345 22.99 13.16 -13.36
N PHE A 346 22.40 13.68 -12.29
CA PHE A 346 22.27 15.12 -12.06
C PHE A 346 23.59 15.77 -11.63
N THR A 347 24.56 14.98 -11.14
CA THR A 347 25.89 15.46 -10.76
C THR A 347 26.74 15.72 -11.99
N THR A 348 26.82 14.74 -12.88
CA THR A 348 27.58 14.88 -14.14
C THR A 348 26.78 15.53 -15.26
N ARG A 349 25.51 15.87 -15.00
CA ARG A 349 24.55 16.43 -15.95
C ARG A 349 24.52 15.62 -17.25
N SER A 350 24.37 14.31 -17.10
CA SER A 350 24.38 13.37 -18.22
C SER A 350 23.29 12.32 -18.07
N PHE A 351 22.93 11.66 -19.16
CA PHE A 351 22.07 10.48 -19.11
C PHE A 351 22.54 9.43 -20.11
N CYS A 352 22.28 8.16 -19.79
CA CYS A 352 22.54 7.02 -20.65
C CYS A 352 21.38 6.02 -20.58
N CYS A 353 21.35 5.10 -21.54
CA CYS A 353 20.38 4.01 -21.57
C CYS A 353 21.07 2.64 -21.61
N GLY A 354 20.33 1.61 -21.19
CA GLY A 354 20.66 0.21 -21.42
C GLY A 354 19.56 -0.42 -22.25
N ASP A 355 19.90 -1.09 -23.35
CA ASP A 355 18.94 -1.61 -24.32
C ASP A 355 19.37 -3.01 -24.74
N SER A 356 18.63 -4.03 -24.31
CA SER A 356 18.97 -5.42 -24.54
C SER A 356 18.91 -5.88 -26.00
N TYR A 357 18.36 -5.07 -26.92
CA TYR A 357 18.39 -5.30 -28.37
C TYR A 357 19.46 -4.49 -29.10
N ALA A 358 20.20 -3.65 -28.40
CA ALA A 358 21.15 -2.80 -29.06
C ALA A 358 22.32 -3.59 -29.64
N ASP A 359 22.56 -3.37 -30.94
CA ASP A 359 23.86 -3.62 -31.54
C ASP A 359 24.85 -2.51 -31.15
N GLU A 360 26.14 -2.73 -31.42
CA GLU A 360 27.21 -1.79 -31.04
C GLU A 360 27.01 -0.40 -31.64
N ASP A 361 26.34 -0.31 -32.80
CA ASP A 361 26.04 0.93 -33.52
C ASP A 361 24.67 1.54 -33.18
N SER A 362 23.89 0.91 -32.31
CA SER A 362 22.57 1.41 -31.94
C SER A 362 22.67 2.74 -31.17
N THR A 363 21.69 3.62 -31.41
CA THR A 363 21.60 4.92 -30.72
C THR A 363 20.28 5.04 -29.98
N ILE A 364 20.26 5.81 -28.88
CA ILE A 364 19.02 6.10 -28.15
C ILE A 364 18.01 6.76 -29.11
N PRO A 365 16.74 6.32 -29.14
CA PRO A 365 15.73 6.93 -29.99
C PRO A 365 15.67 8.47 -29.82
N LYS A 366 15.86 9.19 -30.93
CA LYS A 366 15.82 10.67 -30.96
C LYS A 366 14.59 11.27 -30.28
N PRO A 367 13.36 10.71 -30.42
CA PRO A 367 12.19 11.24 -29.73
C PRO A 367 12.31 11.21 -28.20
N LEU A 368 12.90 10.15 -27.64
CA LEU A 368 13.15 10.02 -26.20
C LEU A 368 14.16 11.07 -25.74
N VAL A 369 15.32 11.14 -26.41
CA VAL A 369 16.38 12.13 -26.15
C VAL A 369 15.80 13.54 -26.14
N ARG A 370 15.01 13.90 -27.16
CA ARG A 370 14.43 15.24 -27.29
C ARG A 370 13.50 15.58 -26.12
N LYS A 371 12.61 14.68 -25.70
CA LYS A 371 11.67 14.94 -24.60
C LYS A 371 12.36 15.01 -23.24
N LEU A 372 13.37 14.17 -23.01
CA LEU A 372 14.21 14.27 -21.82
C LEU A 372 14.93 15.62 -21.77
N GLN A 373 15.52 16.05 -22.88
CA GLN A 373 16.19 17.34 -22.96
C GLN A 373 15.24 18.52 -22.71
N TRP A 374 14.00 18.46 -23.18
CA TRP A 374 12.98 19.47 -22.89
C TRP A 374 12.74 19.62 -21.40
N TRP A 375 12.54 18.51 -20.69
CA TRP A 375 12.33 18.52 -19.24
C TRP A 375 13.56 18.97 -18.48
N LEU A 376 14.73 18.38 -18.79
CA LEU A 376 16.00 18.68 -18.11
C LEU A 376 16.42 20.14 -18.29
N THR A 377 16.25 20.69 -19.50
CA THR A 377 16.53 22.11 -19.77
C THR A 377 15.57 23.03 -19.02
N ALA A 378 14.27 22.68 -18.99
CA ALA A 378 13.26 23.51 -18.34
C ALA A 378 13.35 23.50 -16.80
N ARG A 379 13.80 22.39 -16.20
CA ARG A 379 13.73 22.18 -14.74
C ARG A 379 15.09 22.18 -14.02
N PHE A 380 16.17 21.86 -14.72
CA PHE A 380 17.51 21.64 -14.12
C PHE A 380 18.62 22.43 -14.83
N ALA A 381 18.27 23.63 -15.30
CA ALA A 381 19.19 24.66 -15.80
C ALA A 381 20.11 24.24 -16.97
N GLY A 382 19.71 23.32 -17.84
CA GLY A 382 20.43 23.09 -19.10
C GLY A 382 20.29 21.68 -19.68
N PRO A 383 20.74 21.51 -20.94
CA PRO A 383 20.74 20.21 -21.57
C PRO A 383 21.74 19.30 -20.86
N PHE A 384 21.40 18.02 -20.74
CA PHE A 384 22.29 17.02 -20.18
C PHE A 384 23.06 16.34 -21.32
N VAL A 385 24.27 15.86 -21.07
CA VAL A 385 25.04 15.12 -22.09
C VAL A 385 24.40 13.76 -22.30
N ASN A 386 23.94 13.49 -23.52
CA ASN A 386 23.51 12.15 -23.92
C ASN A 386 24.75 11.27 -24.13
N ARG A 387 24.97 10.30 -23.24
CA ARG A 387 26.09 9.34 -23.32
C ARG A 387 25.77 8.11 -24.17
N GLY A 388 24.57 8.00 -24.74
CA GLY A 388 24.19 6.86 -25.57
C GLY A 388 23.91 5.60 -24.75
N LEU A 389 24.16 4.44 -25.37
CA LEU A 389 23.85 3.12 -24.82
C LEU A 389 24.95 2.59 -23.89
N THR A 390 25.40 3.44 -22.96
CA THR A 390 26.55 3.14 -22.08
C THR A 390 26.17 2.60 -20.70
N LEU A 391 24.88 2.43 -20.40
CA LEU A 391 24.49 1.76 -19.15
C LEU A 391 24.76 0.26 -19.32
N PRO A 392 25.54 -0.39 -18.44
CA PRO A 392 25.80 -1.82 -18.56
C PRO A 392 24.51 -2.64 -18.56
N HIS A 393 24.34 -3.50 -19.56
CA HIS A 393 23.17 -4.35 -19.76
C HIS A 393 23.58 -5.65 -20.43
N ALA A 394 22.79 -6.71 -20.24
CA ALA A 394 22.95 -7.95 -20.99
C ALA A 394 22.17 -7.89 -22.31
N LYS A 395 22.65 -8.62 -23.33
CA LYS A 395 21.92 -8.84 -24.57
C LYS A 395 20.85 -9.91 -24.35
N GLN A 396 19.63 -9.64 -24.80
CA GLN A 396 18.57 -10.64 -24.74
C GLN A 396 18.58 -11.53 -25.97
N GLY A 397 18.23 -12.80 -25.79
CA GLY A 397 18.09 -13.78 -26.87
C GLY A 397 16.65 -14.02 -27.33
N ASP A 398 15.66 -13.43 -26.67
CA ASP A 398 14.24 -13.63 -26.95
C ASP A 398 13.52 -12.33 -27.28
N SER A 399 12.23 -12.45 -27.67
CA SER A 399 11.42 -11.30 -28.08
C SER A 399 10.66 -10.58 -26.96
N SER A 400 10.63 -11.16 -25.75
CA SER A 400 9.61 -10.92 -24.73
C SER A 400 10.19 -10.49 -23.38
N SER A 401 11.50 -10.67 -23.16
CA SER A 401 12.15 -10.46 -21.87
C SER A 401 12.77 -9.08 -21.69
N CYS A 402 12.55 -8.15 -22.62
CA CYS A 402 13.10 -6.79 -22.56
C CYS A 402 12.83 -6.08 -21.22
N GLY A 403 11.67 -6.28 -20.61
CA GLY A 403 11.38 -5.73 -19.29
C GLY A 403 12.26 -6.29 -18.18
N ILE A 404 12.58 -7.58 -18.22
CA ILE A 404 13.47 -8.25 -17.25
C ILE A 404 14.90 -7.75 -17.40
N PHE A 405 15.40 -7.67 -18.64
CA PHE A 405 16.74 -7.13 -18.91
C PHE A 405 16.85 -5.65 -18.55
N ALA A 406 15.82 -4.85 -18.83
CA ALA A 406 15.80 -3.43 -18.47
C ALA A 406 15.86 -3.22 -16.95
N ILE A 407 15.10 -3.99 -16.18
CA ILE A 407 15.17 -3.91 -14.72
C ILE A 407 16.49 -4.43 -14.18
N ASN A 408 17.02 -5.53 -14.72
CA ASN A 408 18.30 -6.07 -14.28
C ASN A 408 19.48 -5.12 -14.56
N ALA A 409 19.47 -4.37 -15.68
CA ALA A 409 20.49 -3.34 -15.93
C ALA A 409 20.44 -2.22 -14.89
N ILE A 410 19.25 -1.82 -14.43
CA ILE A 410 19.08 -0.90 -13.29
C ILE A 410 19.60 -1.55 -12.01
N GLU A 411 19.26 -2.82 -11.77
CA GLU A 411 19.70 -3.56 -10.60
C GLU A 411 21.22 -3.71 -10.52
N TYR A 412 21.89 -4.00 -11.64
CA TYR A 412 23.34 -4.03 -11.76
C TYR A 412 23.94 -2.66 -11.47
N ALA A 413 23.38 -1.60 -12.04
CA ALA A 413 23.90 -0.25 -11.85
C ALA A 413 23.87 0.17 -10.37
N VAL A 414 22.76 -0.11 -9.68
CA VAL A 414 22.50 0.28 -8.29
C VAL A 414 23.15 -0.66 -7.28
N PHE A 415 22.99 -1.97 -7.43
CA PHE A 415 23.34 -2.97 -6.41
C PHE A 415 24.51 -3.88 -6.80
N LYS A 416 25.10 -3.70 -7.99
CA LYS A 416 26.17 -4.55 -8.54
C LYS A 416 25.79 -6.04 -8.61
N GLN A 417 24.50 -6.33 -8.71
CA GLN A 417 24.01 -7.69 -8.95
C GLN A 417 24.41 -8.13 -10.35
N PRO A 418 24.79 -9.40 -10.59
CA PRO A 418 25.17 -9.88 -11.91
C PRO A 418 24.14 -9.55 -12.98
N LEU A 419 24.63 -9.23 -14.19
CA LEU A 419 23.76 -9.05 -15.35
C LEU A 419 23.09 -10.38 -15.71
N CYS A 420 21.86 -10.32 -16.21
CA CYS A 420 21.11 -11.51 -16.64
C CYS A 420 21.93 -12.35 -17.62
N GLY A 421 21.90 -13.67 -17.44
CA GLY A 421 22.31 -14.60 -18.49
C GLY A 421 21.34 -14.56 -19.68
N PRO A 422 21.64 -15.32 -20.76
CA PRO A 422 20.77 -15.38 -21.94
C PRO A 422 19.39 -15.98 -21.65
N ASN A 423 19.25 -16.72 -20.53
CA ASN A 423 17.99 -17.30 -20.11
C ASN A 423 17.30 -16.43 -19.05
N ALA A 424 16.27 -15.68 -19.46
CA ALA A 424 15.49 -14.84 -18.57
C ALA A 424 14.57 -15.60 -17.60
N ALA A 425 14.39 -16.93 -17.76
CA ALA A 425 13.47 -17.71 -16.94
C ALA A 425 13.81 -17.65 -15.44
N VAL A 426 15.09 -17.74 -15.10
CA VAL A 426 15.57 -17.68 -13.71
C VAL A 426 15.22 -16.34 -13.09
N GLU A 427 15.45 -15.25 -13.83
CA GLU A 427 15.18 -13.89 -13.38
C GLU A 427 13.68 -13.60 -13.28
N ARG A 428 12.88 -14.13 -14.19
CA ARG A 428 11.40 -14.11 -14.09
C ARG A 428 10.90 -14.78 -12.82
N ALA A 429 11.38 -15.99 -12.52
CA ALA A 429 11.03 -16.71 -11.29
C ALA A 429 11.53 -15.97 -10.02
N ARG A 430 12.71 -15.35 -10.10
CA ARG A 430 13.28 -14.52 -9.03
C ARG A 430 12.41 -13.28 -8.77
N TRP A 431 12.03 -12.54 -9.79
CA TRP A 431 11.14 -11.37 -9.65
C TRP A 431 9.75 -11.75 -9.16
N PHE A 432 9.21 -12.89 -9.61
CA PHE A 432 7.98 -13.44 -9.03
C PHE A 432 8.13 -13.68 -7.54
N CYS A 433 9.22 -14.33 -7.09
CA CYS A 433 9.47 -14.55 -5.65
C CYS A 433 9.60 -13.25 -4.87
N LEU A 434 10.35 -12.27 -5.38
CA LEU A 434 10.58 -10.99 -4.71
C LEU A 434 9.28 -10.20 -4.55
N THR A 435 8.51 -10.07 -5.63
CA THR A 435 7.24 -9.33 -5.62
C THR A 435 6.18 -10.04 -4.80
N SER A 436 6.00 -11.35 -4.95
CA SER A 436 5.02 -12.12 -4.15
C SER A 436 5.38 -12.21 -2.67
N SER A 437 6.67 -12.23 -2.29
CA SER A 437 7.07 -12.23 -0.86
C SER A 437 6.46 -11.08 -0.09
N SER A 438 6.45 -9.88 -0.70
CA SER A 438 5.86 -8.69 -0.09
C SER A 438 4.35 -8.80 0.13
N GLN A 439 3.68 -9.71 -0.58
CA GLN A 439 2.22 -9.91 -0.52
C GLN A 439 1.84 -11.08 0.41
N CYS A 440 2.74 -12.04 0.61
CA CYS A 440 2.51 -13.19 1.50
C CYS A 440 2.74 -12.87 2.98
N HIS A 441 3.52 -11.82 3.30
CA HIS A 441 3.89 -11.52 4.69
C HIS A 441 2.70 -11.13 5.57
N ASP A 442 1.67 -10.49 5.00
CA ASP A 442 0.46 -10.12 5.73
C ASP A 442 -0.34 -11.35 6.21
N GLN A 443 -0.38 -12.43 5.41
CA GLN A 443 -1.19 -13.61 5.75
C GLN A 443 -0.63 -14.48 6.88
N VAL A 444 0.69 -14.39 7.14
CA VAL A 444 1.31 -15.19 8.22
C VAL A 444 1.10 -14.52 9.58
N GLU A 445 0.90 -13.20 9.61
CA GLU A 445 0.54 -12.47 10.82
C GLU A 445 -0.96 -12.59 11.16
N ASP A 446 -1.80 -12.93 10.17
CA ASP A 446 -3.26 -13.13 10.30
C ASP A 446 -3.68 -14.43 10.99
N GLY A 447 -2.73 -15.25 11.45
CA GLY A 447 -2.89 -16.10 12.63
C GLY A 447 -4.21 -16.87 12.81
N GLN A 448 -4.68 -17.63 11.81
CA GLN A 448 -5.53 -18.82 12.04
C GLN A 448 -5.62 -19.69 10.76
N ALA A 449 -5.41 -21.00 10.95
CA ALA A 449 -5.77 -22.13 10.06
C ALA A 449 -4.78 -22.72 9.01
N LEU A 450 -3.64 -22.10 8.64
CA LEU A 450 -2.67 -22.78 7.73
C LEU A 450 -1.47 -23.45 8.42
N SER A 451 -1.35 -23.32 9.75
CA SER A 451 -0.25 -23.93 10.52
C SER A 451 -0.37 -25.45 10.73
N THR A 452 -1.32 -26.15 10.10
CA THR A 452 -1.56 -27.58 10.31
C THR A 452 -0.94 -28.52 9.27
N THR A 453 -0.20 -28.03 8.26
CA THR A 453 0.35 -28.94 7.22
C THR A 453 1.86 -28.88 6.99
N LEU A 454 2.57 -27.86 7.49
CA LEU A 454 4.04 -27.83 7.46
C LEU A 454 4.60 -28.31 8.81
N PRO A 455 5.33 -29.44 8.86
CA PRO A 455 6.01 -29.87 10.07
C PRO A 455 6.87 -28.73 10.62
N GLN A 456 6.83 -28.48 11.93
CA GLN A 456 7.54 -27.39 12.61
C GLN A 456 9.05 -27.37 12.29
N ALA A 457 9.63 -28.53 11.96
CA ALA A 457 11.00 -28.68 11.48
C ALA A 457 11.26 -27.95 10.15
N GLU A 458 10.29 -27.94 9.23
CA GLU A 458 10.41 -27.29 7.92
C GLU A 458 10.31 -25.77 8.03
N TYR A 459 9.45 -25.27 8.91
CA TYR A 459 9.42 -23.84 9.26
C TYR A 459 10.74 -23.37 9.90
N ALA A 460 11.28 -24.13 10.85
CA ALA A 460 12.57 -23.85 11.47
C ALA A 460 13.76 -23.98 10.49
N ARG A 461 13.62 -24.76 9.41
CA ARG A 461 14.58 -24.82 8.31
C ARG A 461 14.53 -23.57 7.45
N LEU A 462 13.33 -23.10 7.09
CA LEU A 462 13.14 -21.89 6.28
C LEU A 462 13.65 -20.62 6.99
N GLU A 463 13.42 -20.49 8.29
CA GLU A 463 13.96 -19.36 9.06
C GLU A 463 15.51 -19.38 9.14
N ARG A 464 16.12 -20.57 9.22
CA ARG A 464 17.58 -20.72 9.12
C ARG A 464 18.11 -20.33 7.75
N GLU A 465 17.49 -20.83 6.67
CA GLU A 465 17.86 -20.46 5.29
C GLU A 465 17.72 -18.93 5.06
N ARG A 466 16.72 -18.27 5.66
CA ARG A 466 16.55 -16.80 5.61
C ARG A 466 17.63 -16.06 6.41
N ALA A 467 18.04 -16.57 7.56
CA ALA A 467 19.12 -15.99 8.35
C ALA A 467 20.48 -16.13 7.64
N GLU A 468 20.73 -17.27 7.00
CA GLU A 468 21.95 -17.53 6.23
C GLU A 468 22.05 -16.64 4.99
N ARG A 469 20.95 -16.39 4.26
CA ARG A 469 20.94 -15.42 3.15
C ARG A 469 21.29 -14.00 3.62
N ARG A 470 20.66 -13.55 4.71
CA ARG A 470 20.98 -12.23 5.29
C ARG A 470 22.45 -12.11 5.70
N ARG A 471 23.05 -13.21 6.13
CA ARG A 471 24.48 -13.29 6.43
C ARG A 471 25.34 -13.26 5.15
N ALA A 472 25.01 -14.07 4.14
CA ALA A 472 25.74 -14.12 2.88
C ALA A 472 25.70 -12.79 2.11
N ASP A 473 24.54 -12.12 2.08
CA ASP A 473 24.37 -10.80 1.48
C ASP A 473 25.23 -9.74 2.20
N ARG A 474 25.30 -9.82 3.54
CA ARG A 474 26.17 -8.98 4.35
C ARG A 474 27.65 -9.25 4.05
N GLU A 475 28.07 -10.51 4.01
CA GLU A 475 29.46 -10.89 3.71
C GLU A 475 29.87 -10.50 2.28
N MET A 476 28.96 -10.57 1.31
CA MET A 476 29.18 -10.09 -0.07
C MET A 476 29.36 -8.57 -0.13
N LEU A 477 28.52 -7.81 0.60
CA LEU A 477 28.63 -6.36 0.70
C LEU A 477 29.91 -5.93 1.42
N GLU A 478 30.30 -6.64 2.47
CA GLU A 478 31.56 -6.38 3.19
C GLU A 478 32.78 -6.64 2.30
N ARG A 479 32.81 -7.75 1.54
CA ARG A 479 33.89 -8.03 0.57
C ARG A 479 33.95 -6.98 -0.55
N SER A 480 32.81 -6.54 -1.06
CA SER A 480 32.75 -5.49 -2.08
C SER A 480 33.16 -4.11 -1.55
N SER A 481 32.95 -3.84 -0.25
CA SER A 481 33.43 -2.63 0.42
C SER A 481 34.95 -2.56 0.48
N PHE A 482 35.62 -3.68 0.77
CA PHE A 482 37.09 -3.73 0.80
C PHE A 482 37.71 -3.47 -0.59
N GLU A 483 37.07 -3.93 -1.66
CA GLU A 483 37.51 -3.65 -3.03
C GLU A 483 37.22 -2.18 -3.45
N CYS A 484 36.21 -1.53 -2.86
CA CYS A 484 35.90 -0.12 -3.09
C CYS A 484 36.87 0.84 -2.38
N ASP A 485 37.43 0.47 -1.24
CA ASP A 485 38.38 1.34 -0.51
C ASP A 485 39.68 1.57 -1.30
N ASP A 486 40.12 0.57 -2.07
CA ASP A 486 41.25 0.70 -2.98
C ASP A 486 40.95 1.63 -4.17
N ALA A 487 39.72 1.57 -4.69
CA ALA A 487 39.23 2.49 -5.72
C ALA A 487 39.02 3.93 -5.19
N ALA A 488 38.58 4.09 -3.95
CA ALA A 488 38.43 5.38 -3.29
C ALA A 488 39.79 6.06 -3.02
N SER A 489 40.82 5.27 -2.70
CA SER A 489 42.20 5.74 -2.58
C SER A 489 42.72 6.28 -3.92
N GLN A 490 42.48 5.57 -5.02
CA GLN A 490 42.82 6.02 -6.38
C GLN A 490 42.01 7.26 -6.81
N GLN A 491 40.74 7.34 -6.43
CA GLN A 491 39.88 8.49 -6.75
C GLN A 491 40.26 9.74 -5.94
N SER A 492 40.72 9.57 -4.69
CA SER A 492 41.29 10.64 -3.87
C SER A 492 42.56 11.21 -4.49
N ALA A 493 43.47 10.35 -4.97
CA ALA A 493 44.66 10.76 -5.70
C ALA A 493 44.30 11.54 -6.99
N ARG A 494 43.29 11.09 -7.74
CA ARG A 494 42.76 11.81 -8.92
C ARG A 494 42.16 13.16 -8.57
N ARG A 495 41.37 13.28 -7.49
CA ARG A 495 40.79 14.57 -7.06
C ARG A 495 41.88 15.57 -6.66
N LYS A 496 42.95 15.10 -6.01
CA LYS A 496 44.10 15.93 -5.66
C LYS A 496 44.83 16.46 -6.91
N LEU A 497 44.96 15.62 -7.95
CA LEU A 497 45.53 16.01 -9.23
C LEU A 497 44.64 17.03 -9.98
N ILE A 498 43.32 16.80 -10.00
CA ILE A 498 42.35 17.72 -10.63
C ILE A 498 42.34 19.08 -9.93
N GLY A 499 42.30 19.11 -8.59
CA GLY A 499 42.37 20.37 -7.83
C GLY A 499 43.67 21.15 -8.08
N THR A 500 44.78 20.44 -8.31
CA THR A 500 46.07 21.07 -8.67
C THR A 500 46.00 21.68 -10.07
N LEU A 501 45.40 20.98 -11.04
CA LEU A 501 45.22 21.48 -12.41
C LEU A 501 44.24 22.66 -12.49
N GLU A 502 43.17 22.63 -11.70
CA GLU A 502 42.22 23.74 -11.60
C GLU A 502 42.85 24.98 -10.97
N ALA A 503 43.68 24.82 -9.94
CA ALA A 503 44.44 25.92 -9.35
C ALA A 503 45.42 26.54 -10.36
N MET A 504 46.10 25.72 -11.18
CA MET A 504 46.97 26.19 -12.25
C MET A 504 46.20 26.95 -13.34
N LEU A 505 45.03 26.45 -13.75
CA LEU A 505 44.16 27.14 -14.72
C LEU A 505 43.62 28.46 -14.17
N HIS A 506 43.27 28.50 -12.89
CA HIS A 506 42.78 29.70 -12.23
C HIS A 506 43.88 30.78 -12.09
N MET A 507 45.13 30.37 -11.85
CA MET A 507 46.27 31.28 -11.91
C MET A 507 46.51 31.81 -13.33
N SER A 508 46.41 30.96 -14.35
CA SER A 508 46.57 31.39 -15.75
C SER A 508 45.52 32.43 -16.16
N ARG A 509 44.25 32.21 -15.78
CA ARG A 509 43.16 33.18 -16.03
C ARG A 509 43.36 34.50 -15.29
N ARG A 510 43.90 34.46 -14.08
CA ARG A 510 44.19 35.66 -13.28
C ARG A 510 45.27 36.52 -13.94
N VAL A 511 46.29 35.89 -14.52
CA VAL A 511 47.33 36.57 -15.31
C VAL A 511 46.72 37.22 -16.58
N ASP A 512 45.81 36.53 -17.27
CA ASP A 512 45.11 37.08 -18.44
C ASP A 512 44.18 38.25 -18.08
N ASP A 513 43.48 38.18 -16.94
CA ASP A 513 42.59 39.25 -16.47
C ASP A 513 43.39 40.47 -16.00
N GLU A 514 44.55 40.29 -15.38
CA GLU A 514 45.48 41.38 -15.07
C GLU A 514 46.04 42.04 -16.34
N ARG A 515 46.31 41.24 -17.39
CA ARG A 515 46.71 41.73 -18.71
C ARG A 515 45.60 42.51 -19.41
N LYS A 516 44.34 42.11 -19.26
CA LYS A 516 43.16 42.84 -19.76
C LYS A 516 42.88 44.12 -18.97
N ARG A 517 43.06 44.11 -17.64
CA ARG A 517 42.90 45.30 -16.78
C ARG A 517 43.96 46.36 -17.05
N SER A 518 45.18 45.98 -17.42
CA SER A 518 46.20 46.94 -17.85
C SER A 518 45.87 47.58 -19.21
N GLY A 519 45.18 46.84 -20.09
CA GLY A 519 44.61 47.38 -21.33
C GLY A 519 43.42 48.32 -21.13
N HIS A 520 42.52 48.01 -20.19
CA HIS A 520 41.32 48.82 -19.93
C HIS A 520 41.64 50.17 -19.24
N LYS A 521 42.69 50.23 -18.41
CA LYS A 521 43.18 51.50 -17.83
C LYS A 521 43.66 52.51 -18.89
N LYS A 522 44.06 52.06 -20.09
CA LYS A 522 44.41 52.96 -21.20
C LYS A 522 43.20 53.51 -21.96
N VAL A 523 42.02 52.88 -21.84
CA VAL A 523 40.81 53.30 -22.55
C VAL A 523 39.94 54.22 -21.67
N VAL A 524 39.90 53.97 -20.35
CA VAL A 524 39.15 54.81 -19.40
C VAL A 524 39.78 56.20 -19.21
N GLN A 525 41.09 56.34 -19.41
CA GLN A 525 41.77 57.64 -19.37
C GLN A 525 41.40 58.55 -20.57
N VAL A 526 40.91 57.98 -21.69
CA VAL A 526 40.51 58.75 -22.88
C VAL A 526 39.03 59.17 -22.81
N GLN A 527 38.20 58.46 -22.04
CA GLN A 527 36.79 58.80 -21.86
C GLN A 527 36.56 59.86 -20.77
N ALA A 528 37.44 59.91 -19.76
CA ALA A 528 37.35 60.90 -18.66
C ALA A 528 37.64 62.35 -19.10
N ASP A 529 38.31 62.55 -20.25
CA ASP A 529 38.59 63.88 -20.81
C ASP A 529 37.45 64.41 -21.70
N LEU A 530 36.43 63.57 -22.01
CA LEU A 530 35.26 63.96 -22.82
C LEU A 530 34.04 64.38 -21.98
N ASP A 531 33.94 63.92 -20.73
CA ASP A 531 32.74 64.12 -19.89
C ASP A 531 32.83 65.33 -18.94
N GLN A 532 33.83 66.21 -19.09
CA GLN A 532 33.91 67.50 -18.35
C GLN A 532 33.23 68.68 -19.06
N SER A 533 32.49 68.42 -20.15
CA SER A 533 31.75 69.41 -20.91
C SER A 533 30.26 69.05 -20.94
N GLU A 534 29.59 69.09 -19.79
CA GLU A 534 28.17 69.42 -19.74
C GLU A 534 27.72 69.67 -18.29
N GLN A 535 27.23 70.88 -18.09
CA GLN A 535 26.97 71.51 -16.81
C GLN A 535 25.47 71.82 -16.74
N GLY A 536 24.81 71.45 -15.64
CA GLY A 536 23.82 72.33 -15.00
C GLY A 536 22.34 71.94 -14.99
N GLY A 537 21.72 72.17 -13.82
CA GLY A 537 20.28 72.39 -13.59
C GLY A 537 19.53 71.17 -13.03
N ALA A 538 19.24 71.01 -11.73
CA ALA A 538 18.51 71.82 -10.74
C ALA A 538 16.97 71.75 -10.85
N ASP A 539 16.38 70.97 -9.92
CA ASP A 539 15.16 71.18 -9.11
C ASP A 539 13.93 71.95 -9.65
N ASN A 540 12.82 71.22 -9.85
CA ASN A 540 11.40 71.48 -9.50
C ASN A 540 10.55 70.47 -10.32
N GLU A 541 9.41 69.90 -9.93
CA GLU A 541 8.22 70.49 -9.33
C GLU A 541 7.26 69.35 -8.91
N LYS A 542 6.59 69.51 -7.77
CA LYS A 542 5.56 68.60 -7.24
C LYS A 542 4.21 69.33 -7.30
N ALA A 543 3.47 69.18 -8.39
CA ALA A 543 2.03 69.52 -8.44
C ALA A 543 1.43 69.09 -9.78
N GLU A 544 0.91 67.85 -9.87
CA GLU A 544 -0.17 67.47 -10.82
C GLU A 544 -0.49 65.97 -10.64
N LEU A 545 -1.29 65.65 -9.61
CA LEU A 545 -1.88 64.33 -9.44
C LEU A 545 -3.38 64.53 -9.21
N ARG A 546 -4.11 64.74 -10.31
CA ARG A 546 -5.57 64.51 -10.35
C ARG A 546 -6.24 64.35 -11.72
N GLU A 547 -5.50 64.26 -12.83
CA GLU A 547 -6.09 63.93 -14.15
C GLU A 547 -5.59 62.60 -14.77
N ALA A 548 -4.59 61.93 -14.19
CA ALA A 548 -4.05 60.66 -14.72
C ALA A 548 -4.91 59.40 -14.45
N GLY A 549 -6.03 59.52 -13.73
CA GLY A 549 -6.85 58.37 -13.32
C GLY A 549 -7.83 57.88 -14.39
N GLN A 550 -8.10 58.67 -15.42
CA GLN A 550 -9.15 58.37 -16.40
C GLN A 550 -8.58 57.80 -17.71
N GLU A 551 -7.40 58.24 -18.15
CA GLU A 551 -6.74 57.69 -19.35
C GLU A 551 -6.22 56.26 -19.16
N GLN A 552 -5.88 55.86 -17.93
CA GLN A 552 -5.37 54.52 -17.67
C GLN A 552 -6.48 53.45 -17.73
N GLY A 553 -7.71 53.80 -17.36
CA GLY A 553 -8.87 52.90 -17.46
C GLY A 553 -9.32 52.63 -18.89
N ASP A 554 -9.20 53.63 -19.77
CA ASP A 554 -9.54 53.49 -21.19
C ASP A 554 -8.45 52.71 -21.96
N LEU A 555 -7.19 52.82 -21.55
CA LEU A 555 -6.09 52.02 -22.08
C LEU A 555 -6.23 50.54 -21.71
N GLU A 556 -6.55 50.23 -20.46
CA GLU A 556 -6.75 48.85 -19.97
C GLU A 556 -7.97 48.19 -20.63
N ARG A 557 -9.04 48.96 -20.88
CA ARG A 557 -10.22 48.43 -21.60
C ARG A 557 -9.91 48.15 -23.08
N ALA A 558 -9.11 49.00 -23.74
CA ALA A 558 -8.69 48.79 -25.11
C ALA A 558 -7.71 47.60 -25.26
N GLU A 559 -6.84 47.36 -24.28
CA GLU A 559 -5.98 46.19 -24.25
C GLU A 559 -6.78 44.90 -24.05
N HIS A 560 -7.76 44.90 -23.16
CA HIS A 560 -8.65 43.75 -22.93
C HIS A 560 -9.47 43.39 -24.17
N GLU A 561 -10.05 44.36 -24.87
CA GLU A 561 -10.80 44.10 -26.12
C GLU A 561 -9.90 43.58 -27.25
N LYS A 562 -8.62 44.00 -27.27
CA LYS A 562 -7.63 43.50 -28.23
C LYS A 562 -7.23 42.06 -27.92
N GLU A 563 -7.10 41.72 -26.64
CA GLU A 563 -6.79 40.36 -26.19
C GLU A 563 -7.95 39.39 -26.50
N GLU A 564 -9.20 39.81 -26.26
CA GLU A 564 -10.39 39.01 -26.55
C GLU A 564 -10.57 38.75 -28.06
N ARG A 565 -10.25 39.74 -28.91
CA ARG A 565 -10.24 39.57 -30.38
C ARG A 565 -9.16 38.62 -30.87
N GLU A 566 -7.99 38.64 -30.23
CA GLU A 566 -6.88 37.75 -30.58
C GLU A 566 -7.19 36.31 -30.12
N GLU A 567 -7.79 36.12 -28.95
CA GLU A 567 -8.27 34.81 -28.47
C GLU A 567 -9.35 34.22 -29.39
N ALA A 568 -10.30 35.03 -29.86
CA ALA A 568 -11.31 34.60 -30.82
C ALA A 568 -10.68 34.16 -32.17
N ARG A 569 -9.67 34.89 -32.65
CA ARG A 569 -8.88 34.53 -33.85
C ARG A 569 -8.12 33.23 -33.65
N GLN A 570 -7.49 33.05 -32.49
CA GLN A 570 -6.75 31.84 -32.11
C GLN A 570 -7.68 30.62 -32.06
N GLY A 571 -8.88 30.78 -31.49
CA GLY A 571 -9.92 29.75 -31.44
C GLY A 571 -10.38 29.30 -32.81
N GLN A 572 -10.63 30.26 -33.73
CA GLN A 572 -11.06 29.95 -35.09
C GLN A 572 -9.95 29.28 -35.92
N ALA A 573 -8.69 29.67 -35.72
CA ALA A 573 -7.54 29.03 -36.35
C ALA A 573 -7.33 27.58 -35.84
N ASN A 574 -7.50 27.37 -34.54
CA ASN A 574 -7.41 26.04 -33.93
C ASN A 574 -8.52 25.10 -34.41
N TRP A 575 -9.74 25.60 -34.56
CA TRP A 575 -10.87 24.84 -35.11
C TRP A 575 -10.59 24.37 -36.55
N LYS A 576 -10.13 25.26 -37.44
CA LYS A 576 -9.76 24.91 -38.81
C LYS A 576 -8.61 23.89 -38.88
N ARG A 577 -7.65 23.98 -37.96
CA ARG A 577 -6.52 23.02 -37.86
C ARG A 577 -6.98 21.64 -37.40
N ALA A 578 -7.94 21.58 -36.46
CA ALA A 578 -8.52 20.33 -35.98
C ALA A 578 -9.34 19.62 -37.07
N GLU A 579 -10.02 20.38 -37.93
CA GLU A 579 -10.78 19.85 -39.06
C GLU A 579 -9.87 19.28 -40.15
N GLN A 580 -8.79 19.97 -40.52
CA GLN A 580 -7.75 19.45 -41.42
C GLN A 580 -7.02 18.23 -40.84
N GLY A 581 -6.81 18.21 -39.52
CA GLY A 581 -6.25 17.07 -38.79
C GLY A 581 -7.14 15.82 -38.89
N ARG A 582 -8.46 15.97 -38.76
CA ARG A 582 -9.40 14.84 -38.93
C ARG A 582 -9.39 14.27 -40.34
N ALA A 583 -9.43 15.13 -41.36
CA ALA A 583 -9.40 14.69 -42.76
C ALA A 583 -8.08 14.01 -43.17
N THR A 584 -6.96 14.39 -42.55
CA THR A 584 -5.66 13.73 -42.77
C THR A 584 -5.53 12.42 -41.99
N HIS A 585 -6.05 12.36 -40.77
CA HIS A 585 -6.09 11.13 -39.96
C HIS A 585 -6.90 10.02 -40.65
N GLU A 586 -8.08 10.35 -41.17
CA GLU A 586 -8.96 9.38 -41.85
C GLU A 586 -8.32 8.81 -43.14
N LYS A 587 -7.50 9.62 -43.84
CA LYS A 587 -6.70 9.15 -44.99
C LYS A 587 -5.53 8.24 -44.58
N VAL A 588 -4.92 8.49 -43.43
CA VAL A 588 -3.82 7.66 -42.90
C VAL A 588 -4.37 6.31 -42.41
N GLU A 589 -5.48 6.30 -41.68
CA GLU A 589 -6.15 5.08 -41.22
C GLU A 589 -6.57 4.18 -42.40
N ARG A 590 -7.13 4.75 -43.47
CA ARG A 590 -7.43 3.97 -44.70
C ARG A 590 -6.19 3.35 -45.33
N LYS A 591 -5.05 4.03 -45.29
CA LYS A 591 -3.78 3.56 -45.88
C LYS A 591 -3.09 2.51 -45.00
N GLU A 592 -3.23 2.63 -43.68
CA GLU A 592 -2.69 1.68 -42.70
C GLU A 592 -3.54 0.40 -42.61
N ALA A 593 -4.86 0.50 -42.72
CA ALA A 593 -5.75 -0.66 -42.84
C ALA A 593 -5.41 -1.52 -44.07
N TRP A 594 -5.06 -0.88 -45.19
CA TRP A 594 -4.62 -1.56 -46.40
C TRP A 594 -3.25 -2.25 -46.27
N ARG A 595 -2.30 -1.64 -45.53
CA ARG A 595 -1.00 -2.26 -45.23
C ARG A 595 -1.11 -3.42 -44.23
N GLY A 596 -2.03 -3.32 -43.26
CA GLY A 596 -2.32 -4.40 -42.31
C GLY A 596 -2.85 -5.67 -42.96
N GLN A 597 -3.73 -5.54 -43.97
CA GLN A 597 -4.22 -6.69 -44.75
C GLN A 597 -3.13 -7.34 -45.62
N ALA A 598 -2.19 -6.56 -46.15
CA ALA A 598 -1.07 -7.10 -46.93
C ALA A 598 -0.04 -7.85 -46.05
N ALA A 599 0.30 -7.30 -44.88
CA ALA A 599 1.23 -7.94 -43.94
C ALA A 599 0.65 -9.20 -43.29
N GLY A 600 -0.66 -9.24 -43.03
CA GLY A 600 -1.35 -10.43 -42.53
C GLY A 600 -1.34 -11.62 -43.49
N LYS A 601 -1.37 -11.36 -44.81
CA LYS A 601 -1.22 -12.41 -45.83
C LYS A 601 0.21 -12.97 -45.91
N GLN A 602 1.23 -12.12 -45.77
CA GLN A 602 2.63 -12.55 -45.79
C GLN A 602 3.05 -13.36 -44.56
N CYS A 603 2.54 -13.04 -43.36
CA CYS A 603 2.79 -13.85 -42.15
C CYS A 603 2.10 -15.23 -42.22
N ALA A 604 0.86 -15.30 -42.73
CA ALA A 604 0.13 -16.56 -42.85
C ALA A 604 0.73 -17.53 -43.90
N GLU A 605 1.42 -17.00 -44.93
CA GLU A 605 2.18 -17.82 -45.89
C GLU A 605 3.52 -18.31 -45.34
N HIS A 606 4.14 -17.59 -44.40
CA HIS A 606 5.38 -18.03 -43.75
C HIS A 606 5.11 -19.13 -42.71
N GLU A 607 4.04 -19.01 -41.91
CA GLU A 607 3.64 -20.03 -40.92
C GLU A 607 3.14 -21.34 -41.56
N ARG A 608 2.65 -21.32 -42.80
CA ARG A 608 2.29 -22.55 -43.54
C ARG A 608 3.49 -23.35 -44.03
N ASN A 609 4.66 -22.75 -44.16
CA ASN A 609 5.86 -23.43 -44.67
C ASN A 609 6.71 -24.09 -43.57
N ASP A 610 6.51 -23.75 -42.30
CA ASP A 610 7.31 -24.28 -41.16
C ASP A 610 6.66 -25.45 -40.39
N MET A 611 5.52 -25.98 -40.85
CA MET A 611 4.86 -27.13 -40.21
C MET A 611 4.78 -28.35 -41.15
N ARG A 612 5.90 -29.07 -41.28
CA ARG A 612 5.91 -30.50 -41.66
C ARG A 612 6.58 -31.33 -40.56
N PRO A 613 5.83 -32.00 -39.67
CA PRO A 613 6.38 -32.74 -38.53
C PRO A 613 6.99 -34.12 -38.88
N ALA A 614 7.00 -34.55 -40.15
CA ALA A 614 7.30 -35.95 -40.49
C ALA A 614 8.78 -36.25 -40.83
N GLU A 615 9.64 -35.24 -40.99
CA GLU A 615 11.03 -35.43 -41.46
C GLU A 615 12.07 -35.48 -40.31
N VAL A 616 11.79 -34.81 -39.18
CA VAL A 616 12.75 -34.63 -38.07
C VAL A 616 12.86 -35.88 -37.19
N GLU A 617 11.80 -36.70 -37.13
CA GLU A 617 11.79 -37.93 -36.32
C GLU A 617 12.53 -39.10 -37.00
N ARG A 618 12.73 -39.05 -38.33
CA ARG A 618 13.55 -40.04 -39.06
C ARG A 618 15.05 -39.83 -38.86
N GLN A 619 15.52 -38.59 -38.73
CA GLN A 619 16.96 -38.32 -38.58
C GLN A 619 17.52 -38.65 -37.18
N ARG A 620 16.67 -38.65 -36.14
CA ARG A 620 17.10 -39.06 -34.78
C ARG A 620 17.19 -40.58 -34.59
N ALA A 621 16.51 -41.38 -35.42
CA ALA A 621 16.54 -42.84 -35.32
C ALA A 621 17.82 -43.46 -35.95
N GLU A 622 18.52 -42.75 -36.84
CA GLU A 622 19.69 -43.28 -37.56
C GLU A 622 21.04 -42.99 -36.87
N GLN A 623 21.11 -42.06 -35.91
CA GLN A 623 22.36 -41.72 -35.21
C GLN A 623 22.63 -42.55 -33.93
N GLY A 624 21.70 -43.43 -33.52
CA GLY A 624 21.82 -44.20 -32.27
C GLY A 624 22.46 -45.59 -32.37
N LYS A 625 22.91 -46.03 -33.56
CA LYS A 625 23.31 -47.43 -33.83
C LYS A 625 24.80 -47.70 -34.03
N GLY A 626 25.68 -46.78 -33.68
CA GLY A 626 27.11 -46.90 -33.99
C GLY A 626 28.05 -46.59 -32.83
N GLN A 627 27.92 -47.27 -31.69
CA GLN A 627 29.01 -47.37 -30.68
C GLN A 627 28.65 -48.36 -29.57
N ARG A 628 28.84 -49.66 -29.83
CA ARG A 628 28.93 -50.69 -28.77
C ARG A 628 29.61 -51.94 -29.31
N GLU A 629 30.91 -51.85 -29.52
CA GLU A 629 31.82 -53.01 -29.59
C GLU A 629 33.20 -52.56 -29.05
N ARG A 630 33.81 -53.42 -28.21
CA ARG A 630 34.99 -53.22 -27.33
C ARG A 630 34.61 -52.54 -26.00
N THR A 631 34.66 -53.18 -24.85
CA THR A 631 35.60 -54.21 -24.36
C THR A 631 34.94 -55.05 -23.26
N GLU A 632 34.95 -56.36 -23.42
CA GLU A 632 34.86 -57.35 -22.34
C GLU A 632 36.28 -57.66 -21.84
N SER A 633 36.49 -57.68 -20.52
CA SER A 633 37.39 -58.61 -19.83
C SER A 633 37.19 -58.47 -18.30
N ASP A 634 36.98 -59.62 -17.68
CA ASP A 634 37.39 -60.02 -16.33
C ASP A 634 36.55 -59.59 -15.11
N ASP A 635 35.68 -60.53 -14.76
CA ASP A 635 35.72 -61.31 -13.52
C ASP A 635 35.11 -60.82 -12.19
N MET A 636 34.24 -61.72 -11.72
CA MET A 636 34.03 -62.23 -10.35
C MET A 636 32.85 -61.72 -9.49
N VAL A 637 31.77 -62.51 -9.56
CA VAL A 637 31.19 -63.36 -8.47
C VAL A 637 31.09 -62.73 -7.08
N VAL A 638 29.87 -62.58 -6.55
CA VAL A 638 29.25 -63.45 -5.52
C VAL A 638 27.74 -63.16 -5.45
N GLU A 639 27.04 -64.26 -5.20
CA GLU A 639 25.65 -64.62 -5.32
C GLU A 639 24.82 -64.35 -4.04
N ALA A 640 23.51 -64.62 -4.18
CA ALA A 640 22.50 -64.94 -3.16
C ALA A 640 21.59 -63.79 -2.66
N SER A 641 20.30 -63.74 -3.07
CA SER A 641 19.15 -64.58 -2.62
C SER A 641 18.51 -63.99 -1.35
N CYS A 642 17.20 -63.87 -1.12
CA CYS A 642 15.96 -64.28 -1.76
C CYS A 642 14.80 -63.52 -1.07
N LYS A 643 13.70 -63.29 -1.80
CA LYS A 643 12.26 -63.47 -1.43
C LYS A 643 11.73 -62.81 -0.13
N GLN A 644 10.82 -61.83 -0.22
CA GLN A 644 9.37 -61.94 -0.53
C GLN A 644 8.55 -62.65 0.55
N VAL A 645 7.77 -61.89 1.35
CA VAL A 645 6.52 -62.35 2.01
C VAL A 645 5.56 -61.15 2.21
N ASN A 646 4.30 -61.35 1.81
CA ASN A 646 3.10 -60.56 2.11
C ASN A 646 2.61 -60.79 3.54
N ALA A 647 2.00 -59.78 4.19
CA ALA A 647 0.96 -59.93 5.23
C ALA A 647 0.29 -58.56 5.43
N GLU A 648 -0.99 -58.37 5.07
CA GLU A 648 -2.20 -58.60 5.88
C GLU A 648 -2.32 -57.70 7.13
N LEU A 649 -3.31 -56.81 7.07
CA LEU A 649 -3.80 -55.91 8.12
C LEU A 649 -4.80 -56.63 9.05
N PRO A 650 -4.81 -56.33 10.36
CA PRO A 650 -5.94 -56.67 11.22
C PRO A 650 -6.84 -55.45 11.55
N PRO A 651 -8.15 -55.66 11.80
CA PRO A 651 -9.08 -54.65 12.26
C PRO A 651 -9.18 -54.65 13.80
N VAL A 652 -9.40 -53.48 14.42
CA VAL A 652 -9.75 -53.39 15.86
C VAL A 652 -10.86 -52.38 16.09
N LEU A 653 -11.77 -52.84 16.96
CA LEU A 653 -13.07 -52.35 17.40
C LEU A 653 -13.05 -51.03 18.18
N GLY A 654 -14.20 -50.36 18.16
CA GLY A 654 -14.49 -49.15 18.93
C GLY A 654 -14.81 -49.39 20.41
N THR A 655 -14.78 -48.29 21.17
CA THR A 655 -15.46 -48.06 22.46
C THR A 655 -15.65 -46.54 22.58
N SER A 656 -16.89 -46.04 22.72
CA SER A 656 -17.67 -45.81 23.95
C SER A 656 -17.64 -44.33 24.38
N ARG A 657 -18.85 -43.75 24.39
CA ARG A 657 -19.21 -42.38 24.75
C ARG A 657 -19.20 -42.17 26.28
N GLN A 658 -18.79 -40.96 26.66
CA GLN A 658 -19.34 -40.08 27.71
C GLN A 658 -19.52 -40.61 29.15
N ALA A 659 -18.80 -39.96 30.08
CA ALA A 659 -19.41 -39.17 31.17
C ALA A 659 -18.32 -38.36 31.91
N SER A 660 -18.50 -37.04 32.04
CA SER A 660 -17.89 -36.18 33.08
C SER A 660 -18.51 -34.76 32.98
N PRO A 661 -18.54 -33.99 34.09
CA PRO A 661 -19.77 -33.42 34.62
C PRO A 661 -20.05 -31.98 34.19
N THR A 662 -21.33 -31.68 34.15
CA THR A 662 -21.94 -30.35 34.05
C THR A 662 -21.49 -29.46 35.21
N VAL A 663 -20.75 -28.39 34.90
CA VAL A 663 -20.58 -27.25 35.81
C VAL A 663 -21.15 -26.02 35.10
N SER A 664 -22.30 -25.59 35.62
CA SER A 664 -23.04 -24.39 35.21
C SER A 664 -22.34 -23.15 35.78
N LEU A 665 -22.03 -22.15 34.96
CA LEU A 665 -21.49 -20.86 35.43
C LEU A 665 -22.04 -19.70 34.59
N THR A 666 -22.56 -18.72 35.32
CA THR A 666 -23.57 -17.70 34.97
C THR A 666 -22.98 -16.30 34.67
N SER A 667 -23.83 -15.46 34.05
CA SER A 667 -23.79 -14.04 33.55
C SER A 667 -23.14 -12.92 34.41
N ILE A 668 -22.89 -11.68 33.88
CA ILE A 668 -23.45 -10.29 34.24
C ILE A 668 -23.00 -9.12 33.23
N PRO A 669 -23.29 -7.77 33.37
CA PRO A 669 -24.03 -6.88 32.42
C PRO A 669 -23.24 -5.67 31.80
N SER A 670 -23.92 -4.74 31.12
CA SER A 670 -23.39 -3.50 30.51
C SER A 670 -23.00 -2.43 31.57
N ASN A 671 -21.85 -1.78 31.36
CA ASN A 671 -21.07 -0.95 32.30
C ASN A 671 -20.12 -1.80 33.17
N TRP A 672 -18.94 -2.13 32.61
CA TRP A 672 -17.95 -2.94 33.31
C TRP A 672 -17.20 -2.13 34.38
N THR A 673 -17.30 -2.62 35.61
CA THR A 673 -16.40 -2.29 36.71
C THR A 673 -15.93 -3.59 37.34
N ILE A 674 -14.63 -3.86 37.26
CA ILE A 674 -14.05 -5.09 37.84
C ILE A 674 -13.74 -4.82 39.31
N ASP A 675 -14.65 -5.21 40.21
CA ASP A 675 -14.41 -5.13 41.65
C ASP A 675 -13.76 -6.44 42.15
N ARG A 676 -12.55 -6.31 42.71
CA ARG A 676 -11.75 -7.32 43.45
C ARG A 676 -11.60 -8.69 42.78
N LEU A 677 -10.47 -8.88 42.11
CA LEU A 677 -10.07 -10.16 41.53
C LEU A 677 -9.22 -10.96 42.51
N ASN A 678 -9.75 -12.07 43.01
CA ASN A 678 -8.93 -13.06 43.70
C ASN A 678 -8.06 -13.82 42.69
N ASN A 679 -6.76 -13.97 43.00
CA ASN A 679 -5.86 -14.82 42.22
C ASN A 679 -6.35 -16.28 42.26
N PRO A 680 -6.37 -17.03 41.14
CA PRO A 680 -6.50 -18.48 41.19
C PRO A 680 -5.24 -19.12 41.83
N PRO A 681 -5.37 -20.29 42.47
CA PRO A 681 -4.22 -21.00 43.06
C PRO A 681 -3.27 -21.51 41.97
N GLU A 682 -1.96 -21.45 42.28
CA GLU A 682 -0.78 -21.96 41.54
C GLU A 682 -0.94 -22.13 40.01
N ILE A 683 -0.49 -21.11 39.27
CA ILE A 683 -0.42 -21.09 37.82
C ILE A 683 0.65 -22.09 37.34
N ASP A 684 0.27 -23.02 36.47
CA ASP A 684 1.16 -23.93 35.75
C ASP A 684 2.34 -23.17 35.10
N ASN A 685 3.55 -23.68 35.35
CA ASN A 685 4.82 -23.18 34.84
C ASN A 685 4.87 -23.11 33.29
N SER A 686 4.05 -23.87 32.58
CA SER A 686 4.00 -23.89 31.11
C SER A 686 3.32 -22.64 30.51
N MET A 687 2.15 -22.27 31.03
CA MET A 687 1.39 -21.08 30.60
C MET A 687 2.15 -19.81 30.97
N THR A 688 2.74 -19.75 32.17
CA THR A 688 3.60 -18.64 32.59
C THR A 688 4.80 -18.48 31.66
N ARG A 689 5.44 -19.59 31.24
CA ARG A 689 6.53 -19.56 30.25
C ARG A 689 6.08 -19.07 28.88
N TRP A 690 4.94 -19.55 28.37
CA TRP A 690 4.39 -19.10 27.09
C TRP A 690 4.04 -17.61 27.13
N VAL A 691 3.41 -17.16 28.21
CA VAL A 691 3.13 -15.74 28.47
C VAL A 691 4.43 -14.93 28.45
N ILE A 692 5.46 -15.36 29.17
CA ILE A 692 6.80 -14.71 29.18
C ILE A 692 7.46 -14.75 27.78
N GLU A 693 7.25 -15.79 26.98
CA GLU A 693 7.74 -15.85 25.61
C GLU A 693 7.03 -14.85 24.71
N GLN A 694 5.71 -14.67 24.90
CA GLN A 694 4.97 -13.58 24.25
C GLN A 694 5.49 -12.21 24.70
N PHE A 695 5.85 -12.02 25.98
CA PHE A 695 6.51 -10.78 26.46
C PHE A 695 7.83 -10.49 25.75
N ASN A 696 8.57 -11.52 25.36
CA ASN A 696 9.90 -11.36 24.75
C ASN A 696 9.86 -11.03 23.25
N ARG A 697 8.70 -11.14 22.60
CA ARG A 697 8.53 -10.73 21.21
C ARG A 697 8.26 -9.22 21.15
N PRO A 698 9.15 -8.41 20.55
CA PRO A 698 8.84 -6.99 20.33
C PRO A 698 7.65 -6.91 19.36
N PHE A 699 6.48 -6.51 19.87
CA PHE A 699 5.24 -6.47 19.08
C PHE A 699 5.18 -5.31 18.09
N ILE A 700 5.91 -4.23 18.35
CA ILE A 700 6.13 -3.14 17.40
C ILE A 700 7.65 -3.01 17.28
N ARG A 701 8.17 -3.14 16.06
CA ARG A 701 9.57 -2.84 15.79
C ARG A 701 9.74 -1.32 15.80
N PHE A 702 10.09 -0.76 16.95
CA PHE A 702 10.55 0.61 17.02
C PHE A 702 11.83 0.71 16.20
N ASN A 703 11.80 1.47 15.11
CA ASN A 703 12.94 1.67 14.22
C ASN A 703 14.05 2.51 14.89
N SER A 704 13.73 3.17 16.00
CA SER A 704 14.67 3.86 16.89
C SER A 704 15.18 2.94 18.00
N ASP A 705 16.37 3.20 18.54
CA ASP A 705 16.98 2.50 19.71
C ASP A 705 16.10 2.43 20.98
N LEU A 706 14.94 3.12 20.99
CA LEU A 706 13.86 2.96 21.95
C LEU A 706 13.19 1.59 21.80
N ARG A 707 13.87 0.53 22.23
CA ARG A 707 13.19 -0.72 22.58
C ARG A 707 12.23 -0.40 23.71
N VAL A 708 10.97 -0.89 23.65
CA VAL A 708 10.15 -0.99 24.87
C VAL A 708 11.05 -1.66 25.90
N PRO A 709 11.31 -1.02 27.05
CA PRO A 709 12.21 -1.58 28.04
C PRO A 709 11.77 -3.01 28.33
N ARG A 710 12.72 -3.95 28.33
CA ARG A 710 12.44 -5.32 28.76
C ARG A 710 12.12 -5.25 30.25
N ILE A 711 10.84 -5.15 30.56
CA ILE A 711 10.38 -5.07 31.93
C ILE A 711 10.15 -6.48 32.40
N GLN A 712 10.88 -6.85 33.45
CA GLN A 712 10.52 -8.04 34.19
C GLN A 712 9.14 -7.82 34.78
N PRO A 713 8.21 -8.79 34.65
CA PRO A 713 6.91 -8.70 35.29
C PRO A 713 7.13 -8.36 36.76
N PRO A 714 6.53 -7.29 37.29
CA PRO A 714 6.61 -7.01 38.71
C PRO A 714 6.05 -8.22 39.46
N VAL A 715 6.86 -8.81 40.34
CA VAL A 715 6.50 -10.02 41.10
C VAL A 715 5.29 -9.76 42.03
N ASN A 716 4.96 -8.48 42.27
CA ASN A 716 3.80 -8.07 43.05
C ASN A 716 3.25 -6.75 42.49
N ILE A 717 2.10 -6.78 41.82
CA ILE A 717 1.40 -5.59 41.33
C ILE A 717 0.19 -5.35 42.25
N PRO A 718 0.25 -4.41 43.20
CA PRO A 718 -0.76 -4.27 44.25
C PRO A 718 -2.18 -3.99 43.74
N PHE A 719 -2.31 -3.36 42.56
CA PHE A 719 -3.63 -3.07 42.01
C PHE A 719 -4.37 -4.30 41.49
N VAL A 720 -3.68 -5.42 41.25
CA VAL A 720 -4.34 -6.64 40.74
C VAL A 720 -5.28 -7.23 41.76
N SER A 721 -4.91 -7.19 43.04
CA SER A 721 -5.69 -7.78 44.12
C SER A 721 -6.72 -6.80 44.71
N LYS A 722 -6.50 -5.49 44.57
CA LYS A 722 -7.26 -4.47 45.30
C LYS A 722 -7.78 -3.30 44.46
N GLY A 723 -7.33 -3.18 43.22
CA GLY A 723 -7.69 -2.08 42.33
C GLY A 723 -8.81 -2.43 41.37
N ARG A 724 -9.40 -1.38 40.80
CA ARG A 724 -10.43 -1.41 39.77
C ARG A 724 -9.83 -0.95 38.45
N LEU A 725 -9.91 -1.79 37.43
CA LEU A 725 -9.48 -1.46 36.07
C LEU A 725 -10.64 -0.82 35.30
N GLU A 726 -10.51 0.45 34.92
CA GLU A 726 -11.44 1.13 34.01
C GLU A 726 -10.82 1.20 32.61
N VAL A 727 -11.61 0.97 31.57
CA VAL A 727 -11.15 1.01 30.18
C VAL A 727 -12.16 1.71 29.30
N SER A 728 -11.69 2.34 28.22
CA SER A 728 -12.59 2.86 27.19
C SER A 728 -13.38 1.73 26.52
N LYS A 729 -14.58 2.01 25.97
CA LYS A 729 -15.38 1.01 25.22
C LYS A 729 -14.59 0.30 24.12
N ARG A 730 -13.67 1.04 23.48
CA ARG A 730 -12.79 0.56 22.42
C ARG A 730 -11.71 -0.38 22.97
N THR A 731 -11.08 -0.02 24.08
CA THR A 731 -10.15 -0.91 24.80
C THR A 731 -10.87 -2.16 25.33
N GLU A 732 -12.11 -2.00 25.82
CA GLU A 732 -12.93 -3.09 26.34
C GLU A 732 -13.16 -4.19 25.30
N ALA A 733 -13.53 -3.83 24.07
CA ALA A 733 -13.69 -4.80 22.98
C ALA A 733 -12.42 -5.63 22.74
N ARG A 734 -11.23 -5.00 22.85
CA ARG A 734 -9.93 -5.70 22.74
C ARG A 734 -9.67 -6.62 23.90
N LEU A 735 -9.92 -6.15 25.12
CA LEU A 735 -9.74 -6.97 26.31
C LEU A 735 -10.66 -8.19 26.30
N ARG A 736 -11.91 -8.05 25.84
CA ARG A 736 -12.86 -9.16 25.67
C ARG A 736 -12.34 -10.19 24.65
N LEU A 737 -11.86 -9.72 23.49
CA LEU A 737 -11.24 -10.58 22.49
C LEU A 737 -10.06 -11.37 23.07
N TRP A 738 -9.14 -10.68 23.75
CA TRP A 738 -7.98 -11.34 24.38
C TRP A 738 -8.38 -12.27 25.51
N ARG A 739 -9.41 -11.93 26.28
CA ARG A 739 -9.93 -12.80 27.34
C ARG A 739 -10.56 -14.07 26.77
N ALA A 740 -11.28 -13.96 25.65
CA ALA A 740 -11.82 -15.11 24.94
C ALA A 740 -10.71 -16.00 24.38
N GLN A 741 -9.66 -15.41 23.81
CA GLN A 741 -8.50 -16.13 23.29
C GLN A 741 -7.63 -16.75 24.41
N TYR A 742 -7.56 -16.06 25.55
CA TYR A 742 -6.69 -16.39 26.68
C TYR A 742 -7.48 -16.27 27.99
N PRO A 743 -8.33 -17.25 28.34
CA PRO A 743 -9.19 -17.16 29.52
C PRO A 743 -8.42 -17.11 30.84
N ASN A 744 -7.21 -17.67 30.87
CA ASN A 744 -6.42 -17.85 32.09
C ASN A 744 -5.34 -16.78 32.32
N VAL A 745 -5.20 -15.77 31.45
CA VAL A 745 -4.21 -14.71 31.71
C VAL A 745 -4.63 -13.83 32.89
N PRO A 746 -3.71 -13.48 33.80
CA PRO A 746 -4.02 -12.63 34.93
C PRO A 746 -4.32 -11.19 34.48
N VAL A 747 -5.07 -10.42 35.27
CA VAL A 747 -5.51 -9.07 34.83
C VAL A 747 -4.36 -8.08 34.69
N TRP A 748 -3.27 -8.22 35.44
CA TRP A 748 -2.08 -7.41 35.16
C TRP A 748 -1.51 -7.65 33.77
N PHE A 749 -1.66 -8.85 33.21
CA PHE A 749 -1.23 -9.13 31.85
C PHE A 749 -2.05 -8.31 30.86
N LEU A 750 -3.36 -8.19 31.08
CA LEU A 750 -4.23 -7.35 30.27
C LEU A 750 -3.87 -5.87 30.41
N ALA A 751 -3.58 -5.38 31.62
CA ALA A 751 -3.11 -4.02 31.84
C ALA A 751 -1.75 -3.75 31.15
N PHE A 752 -0.81 -4.70 31.23
CA PHE A 752 0.45 -4.63 30.50
C PHE A 752 0.24 -4.63 28.99
N ARG A 753 -0.69 -5.46 28.50
CA ARG A 753 -1.06 -5.47 27.08
C ARG A 753 -1.63 -4.12 26.65
N CYS A 754 -2.50 -3.51 27.46
CA CYS A 754 -2.98 -2.15 27.23
C CYS A 754 -1.84 -1.16 27.11
N LEU A 755 -0.92 -1.18 28.08
CA LEU A 755 0.24 -0.31 28.11
C LEU A 755 1.19 -0.52 26.93
N SER A 756 1.44 -1.77 26.52
CA SER A 756 2.35 -2.08 25.40
C SER A 756 1.77 -1.77 24.03
N ARG A 757 0.44 -1.72 23.91
CA ARG A 757 -0.30 -1.43 22.67
C ARG A 757 -0.87 -0.01 22.63
N GLY A 758 -0.56 0.83 23.63
CA GLY A 758 -1.08 2.19 23.72
C GLY A 758 -2.61 2.25 23.79
N LEU A 759 -3.27 1.29 24.42
CA LEU A 759 -4.71 1.33 24.69
C LEU A 759 -5.00 2.27 25.86
N ASP A 760 -6.21 2.83 25.92
CA ASP A 760 -6.67 3.67 27.03
C ASP A 760 -7.22 2.83 28.18
N TRP A 761 -6.68 3.03 29.38
CA TRP A 761 -7.04 2.33 30.61
C TRP A 761 -6.74 3.18 31.87
N ARG A 762 -7.34 2.82 33.00
CA ARG A 762 -7.12 3.45 34.30
C ARG A 762 -7.12 2.42 35.41
N VAL A 763 -6.39 2.72 36.48
CA VAL A 763 -6.37 1.89 37.69
C VAL A 763 -6.78 2.77 38.85
N PHE A 764 -7.96 2.49 39.39
CA PHE A 764 -8.40 3.12 40.61
C PHE A 764 -8.09 2.23 41.80
N LEU A 765 -7.61 2.83 42.89
CA LEU A 765 -7.38 2.13 44.16
C LEU A 765 -8.11 2.85 45.29
N SER A 766 -8.70 2.08 46.20
CA SER A 766 -9.38 2.63 47.37
C SER A 766 -8.41 3.43 48.23
N ILE A 767 -8.84 4.60 48.72
CA ILE A 767 -8.05 5.46 49.62
C ILE A 767 -7.55 4.65 50.85
N SER A 768 -8.37 3.74 51.37
CA SER A 768 -8.00 2.88 52.51
C SER A 768 -6.83 1.95 52.19
N ASP A 769 -6.78 1.41 50.96
CA ASP A 769 -5.69 0.53 50.51
C ASP A 769 -4.41 1.31 50.20
N LEU A 770 -4.54 2.57 49.76
CA LEU A 770 -3.42 3.48 49.52
C LEU A 770 -2.77 3.97 50.82
N ALA A 771 -3.58 4.25 51.86
CA ALA A 771 -3.09 4.62 53.18
C ALA A 771 -2.19 3.51 53.80
N ALA A 772 -2.43 2.25 53.43
CA ALA A 772 -1.57 1.14 53.84
C ALA A 772 -0.20 1.14 53.12
N HIS A 773 -0.13 1.66 51.89
CA HIS A 773 1.09 1.69 51.07
C HIS A 773 1.98 2.91 51.36
N HIS A 774 1.39 4.05 51.71
CA HIS A 774 2.11 5.31 51.92
C HIS A 774 2.05 5.78 53.37
N ARG A 775 2.72 5.05 54.28
CA ARG A 775 2.93 5.49 55.68
C ARG A 775 4.14 6.44 55.81
N SER A 776 4.29 7.39 54.88
CA SER A 776 5.34 8.40 54.98
C SER A 776 4.82 9.65 55.69
N PRO A 777 5.67 10.35 56.48
CA PRO A 777 5.30 11.63 57.08
C PRO A 777 4.92 12.64 55.99
N ALA A 778 3.99 13.55 56.30
CA ALA A 778 3.47 14.54 55.36
C ALA A 778 4.62 15.33 54.71
N LEU A 779 4.86 15.08 53.43
CA LEU A 779 5.83 15.81 52.63
C LEU A 779 5.21 17.17 52.22
N PRO A 780 6.00 18.26 52.15
CA PRO A 780 5.52 19.52 51.62
C PRO A 780 5.03 19.35 50.18
N ARG A 781 3.91 20.01 49.83
CA ARG A 781 3.35 19.97 48.48
C ARG A 781 4.39 20.48 47.46
N PRO A 782 4.72 19.70 46.43
CA PRO A 782 5.68 20.12 45.40
C PRO A 782 5.20 21.37 44.67
N ALA A 783 6.08 22.35 44.50
CA ALA A 783 5.76 23.62 43.86
C ALA A 783 5.24 23.49 42.41
N TYR A 784 5.54 22.38 41.73
CA TYR A 784 5.02 22.15 40.37
C TYR A 784 3.51 21.87 40.33
N LEU A 785 2.89 21.42 41.43
CA LEU A 785 1.45 21.19 41.49
C LEU A 785 0.63 22.49 41.62
N ASP A 786 1.28 23.61 41.97
CA ASP A 786 0.63 24.92 42.11
C ASP A 786 0.90 25.83 40.90
N VAL A 787 1.88 25.49 40.07
CA VAL A 787 2.27 26.27 38.90
C VAL A 787 1.80 25.52 37.65
N MET A 788 0.70 26.00 37.05
CA MET A 788 0.32 25.56 35.71
C MET A 788 1.51 25.74 34.76
N PRO A 789 1.87 24.72 33.96
CA PRO A 789 2.96 24.85 33.02
C PRO A 789 2.70 26.06 32.12
N ARG A 790 3.62 27.03 32.13
CA ARG A 790 3.50 28.18 31.23
C ARG A 790 3.58 27.65 29.81
N GLY A 791 2.65 28.07 28.96
CA GLY A 791 2.67 27.73 27.53
C GLY A 791 4.03 28.04 26.90
N LEU A 792 4.35 27.34 25.81
CA LEU A 792 5.61 27.50 25.10
C LEU A 792 5.76 28.95 24.63
N THR A 793 6.67 29.70 25.27
CA THR A 793 6.95 31.09 24.91
C THR A 793 7.79 31.16 23.64
N GLU A 794 7.50 32.13 22.77
CA GLU A 794 8.02 32.24 21.39
C GLU A 794 9.53 32.50 21.25
N ASN A 795 10.24 32.78 22.35
CA ASN A 795 11.66 33.16 22.29
C ASN A 795 12.56 31.94 22.11
N GLY A 796 12.80 31.53 20.85
CA GLY A 796 13.82 30.56 20.46
C GLY A 796 13.31 29.40 19.61
N ASN A 797 14.07 28.30 19.58
CA ASN A 797 13.65 27.07 18.92
C ASN A 797 12.48 26.44 19.70
N VAL A 798 11.27 26.55 19.16
CA VAL A 798 10.04 26.02 19.78
C VAL A 798 10.13 24.53 20.09
N VAL A 799 10.83 23.74 19.25
CA VAL A 799 10.99 22.30 19.45
C VAL A 799 11.90 22.01 20.63
N ASP A 800 13.01 22.75 20.80
CA ASP A 800 13.91 22.57 21.94
C ASP A 800 13.25 23.02 23.26
N ALA A 801 12.48 24.11 23.22
CA ALA A 801 11.67 24.54 24.35
C ALA A 801 10.65 23.46 24.74
N TYR A 802 9.94 22.92 23.74
CA TYR A 802 8.98 21.83 23.90
C TYR A 802 9.61 20.58 24.51
N VAL A 803 10.70 20.06 23.95
CA VAL A 803 11.36 18.84 24.45
C VAL A 803 11.82 19.03 25.90
N ARG A 804 12.37 20.20 26.26
CA ARG A 804 12.77 20.49 27.65
C ARG A 804 11.58 20.50 28.60
N GLN A 805 10.49 21.16 28.23
CA GLN A 805 9.30 21.25 29.09
C GLN A 805 8.57 19.90 29.21
N VAL A 806 8.43 19.15 28.12
CA VAL A 806 7.83 17.80 28.14
C VAL A 806 8.65 16.83 28.98
N ARG A 807 9.99 16.83 28.86
CA ARG A 807 10.84 15.99 29.73
C ARG A 807 10.68 16.33 31.21
N ARG A 808 10.51 17.62 31.53
CA ARG A 808 10.26 18.06 32.90
C ARG A 808 8.90 17.58 33.41
N LEU A 809 7.85 17.76 32.60
CA LEU A 809 6.49 17.30 32.88
C LEU A 809 6.45 15.78 33.10
N LEU A 810 7.08 15.00 32.21
CA LEU A 810 7.13 13.54 32.29
C LEU A 810 8.02 13.00 33.42
N GLY A 811 8.75 13.88 34.12
CA GLY A 811 9.47 13.55 35.33
C GLY A 811 8.62 13.66 36.60
N TYR A 812 7.38 14.14 36.52
CA TYR A 812 6.49 14.21 37.68
C TYR A 812 5.89 12.83 38.04
N PRO A 813 5.68 12.52 39.33
CA PRO A 813 5.10 11.24 39.76
C PRO A 813 3.77 10.89 39.09
N HIS A 814 2.85 11.86 38.95
CA HIS A 814 1.54 11.64 38.31
C HIS A 814 1.63 11.48 36.78
N ALA A 815 2.78 11.79 36.15
CA ALA A 815 2.95 11.68 34.70
C ALA A 815 2.81 10.25 34.18
N ARG A 816 2.86 9.24 35.06
CA ARG A 816 2.49 7.85 34.72
C ARG A 816 1.12 7.76 34.04
N ARG A 817 0.21 8.69 34.34
CA ARG A 817 -1.13 8.77 33.75
C ARG A 817 -1.10 8.99 32.23
N PHE A 818 -0.11 9.70 31.69
CA PHE A 818 0.00 9.88 30.24
C PHE A 818 0.18 8.56 29.49
N LEU A 819 0.85 7.58 30.10
CA LEU A 819 1.00 6.25 29.50
C LEU A 819 -0.28 5.43 29.55
N THR A 820 -1.20 5.70 30.48
CA THR A 820 -2.45 4.94 30.58
C THR A 820 -3.58 5.57 29.74
N MET A 821 -3.45 6.82 29.31
CA MET A 821 -4.38 7.48 28.38
C MET A 821 -4.40 6.90 26.95
N GLY A 822 -3.41 6.08 26.60
CA GLY A 822 -3.30 5.46 25.27
C GLY A 822 -3.05 6.45 24.12
N GLY A 823 -3.14 5.94 22.89
CA GLY A 823 -3.02 6.70 21.65
C GLY A 823 -1.74 7.54 21.55
N LEU A 824 -1.90 8.74 21.01
CA LEU A 824 -0.79 9.65 20.77
C LEU A 824 -0.13 10.14 22.07
N VAL A 825 -0.95 10.39 23.11
CA VAL A 825 -0.48 10.84 24.41
C VAL A 825 0.48 9.81 25.02
N TRP A 826 0.08 8.53 25.02
CA TRP A 826 0.94 7.42 25.42
C TRP A 826 2.25 7.40 24.62
N ARG A 827 2.18 7.54 23.29
CA ARG A 827 3.38 7.44 22.47
C ARG A 827 4.38 8.58 22.72
N ILE A 828 3.89 9.80 22.93
CA ILE A 828 4.72 10.96 23.26
C ILE A 828 5.38 10.74 24.63
N ALA A 829 4.61 10.29 25.63
CA ALA A 829 5.13 9.96 26.94
C ALA A 829 6.19 8.85 26.89
N LEU A 830 5.98 7.83 26.05
CA LEU A 830 6.96 6.77 25.82
C LEU A 830 8.25 7.27 25.15
N HIS A 831 8.15 8.27 24.27
CA HIS A 831 9.32 8.82 23.55
C HIS A 831 10.18 9.73 24.41
N TYR A 832 9.55 10.64 25.17
CA TYR A 832 10.23 11.70 25.90
C TYR A 832 10.35 11.44 27.40
N GLY A 833 9.61 10.47 27.94
CA GLY A 833 9.59 10.14 29.35
C GLY A 833 10.87 9.44 29.80
N PRO A 834 11.18 9.50 31.10
CA PRO A 834 12.31 8.76 31.65
C PRO A 834 12.05 7.25 31.58
N PRO A 835 13.10 6.40 31.56
CA PRO A 835 12.96 4.96 31.35
C PRO A 835 12.08 4.24 32.38
N ASP A 836 12.00 4.76 33.60
CA ASP A 836 11.21 4.26 34.71
C ASP A 836 9.72 4.64 34.63
N LEU A 837 9.34 5.61 33.80
CA LEU A 837 7.95 6.04 33.61
C LEU A 837 7.04 4.88 33.18
N PHE A 838 7.55 3.98 32.33
CA PHE A 838 6.80 2.80 31.88
C PHE A 838 6.49 1.86 33.04
N SER A 839 7.48 1.54 33.89
CA SER A 839 7.24 0.74 35.09
C SER A 839 6.32 1.45 36.09
N ALA A 840 6.43 2.78 36.19
CA ALA A 840 5.58 3.58 37.05
C ALA A 840 4.11 3.50 36.61
N ALA A 841 3.79 3.37 35.32
CA ALA A 841 2.41 3.18 34.83
C ALA A 841 1.74 1.87 35.29
N LEU A 842 2.52 0.86 35.67
CA LEU A 842 2.02 -0.39 36.28
C LEU A 842 2.01 -0.35 37.81
N SER A 843 2.43 0.76 38.42
CA SER A 843 2.41 0.93 39.87
C SER A 843 1.02 1.40 40.36
N PRO A 844 0.76 1.45 41.67
CA PRO A 844 -0.36 2.21 42.23
C PRO A 844 -0.33 3.70 41.85
N PRO A 845 -1.43 4.44 42.06
CA PRO A 845 -1.46 5.91 42.00
C PRO A 845 -0.26 6.53 42.72
N SER A 846 0.28 7.59 42.14
CA SER A 846 1.53 8.19 42.60
C SER A 846 1.45 8.84 43.97
N THR A 847 2.60 9.31 44.48
CA THR A 847 2.64 10.15 45.68
C THR A 847 1.87 11.45 45.51
N ASP A 848 1.73 11.97 44.29
CA ASP A 848 0.96 13.20 44.04
C ASP A 848 -0.54 12.97 44.24
N ALA A 849 -1.05 11.83 43.76
CA ALA A 849 -2.41 11.40 44.03
C ALA A 849 -2.62 11.15 45.54
N THR A 850 -1.71 10.43 46.18
CA THR A 850 -1.93 9.95 47.56
C THR A 850 -1.65 10.99 48.64
N LEU A 851 -0.57 11.77 48.53
CA LEU A 851 -0.15 12.74 49.56
C LEU A 851 -0.61 14.16 49.26
N HIS A 852 -0.74 14.53 47.99
CA HIS A 852 -1.03 15.91 47.58
C HIS A 852 -2.44 16.08 47.01
N LEU A 853 -3.27 15.03 47.09
CA LEU A 853 -4.65 15.01 46.64
C LEU A 853 -4.82 15.40 45.15
N HIS A 854 -3.81 15.10 44.32
CA HIS A 854 -3.83 15.36 42.89
C HIS A 854 -4.32 14.13 42.10
N PHE A 855 -5.62 13.82 42.27
CA PHE A 855 -6.22 12.60 41.73
C PHE A 855 -7.57 12.83 41.06
N ASP A 856 -7.92 11.93 40.15
CA ASP A 856 -9.29 11.70 39.68
C ASP A 856 -9.97 10.70 40.61
N ARG A 857 -11.27 10.87 40.85
CA ARG A 857 -12.02 10.07 41.81
C ARG A 857 -13.16 9.32 41.13
N LEU A 858 -13.25 8.02 41.40
CA LEU A 858 -14.37 7.16 41.01
C LEU A 858 -14.90 6.47 42.28
N GLY A 859 -15.95 7.03 42.89
CA GLY A 859 -16.46 6.53 44.17
C GLY A 859 -15.47 6.76 45.33
N SER A 860 -15.01 5.69 45.99
CA SER A 860 -13.95 5.76 47.02
C SER A 860 -12.53 5.66 46.48
N ASP A 861 -12.41 5.41 45.18
CA ASP A 861 -11.16 4.99 44.57
C ASP A 861 -10.56 6.15 43.77
N ILE A 862 -9.23 6.19 43.71
CA ILE A 862 -8.48 7.30 43.13
C ILE A 862 -7.42 6.80 42.13
N ASP A 863 -7.15 7.61 41.09
CA ASP A 863 -6.04 7.46 40.13
C ASP A 863 -5.38 8.83 39.92
N ASP A 864 -4.17 8.86 39.35
CA ASP A 864 -3.47 10.11 39.06
C ASP A 864 -4.28 11.03 38.14
N ARG A 865 -4.34 12.32 38.48
CA ARG A 865 -4.94 13.34 37.62
C ARG A 865 -3.89 13.96 36.71
N VAL A 866 -4.32 14.31 35.51
CA VAL A 866 -3.59 15.18 34.59
C VAL A 866 -4.53 16.30 34.18
N THR A 867 -4.03 17.52 34.14
CA THR A 867 -4.80 18.71 33.75
C THR A 867 -4.76 18.94 32.23
N ASP A 868 -5.75 19.66 31.71
CA ASP A 868 -5.78 20.03 30.28
C ASP A 868 -4.54 20.83 29.87
N GLY A 869 -4.04 21.71 30.74
CA GLY A 869 -2.81 22.47 30.48
C GLY A 869 -1.56 21.60 30.34
N GLU A 870 -1.50 20.47 31.03
CA GLU A 870 -0.40 19.51 30.89
C GLU A 870 -0.54 18.66 29.62
N ILE A 871 -1.76 18.32 29.22
CA ILE A 871 -2.03 17.69 27.92
C ILE A 871 -1.66 18.64 26.78
N ASP A 872 -2.06 19.91 26.88
CA ASP A 872 -1.73 20.96 25.92
C ASP A 872 -0.21 21.14 25.80
N LEU A 873 0.51 21.13 26.93
CA LEU A 873 1.96 21.16 26.94
C LEU A 873 2.56 19.92 26.26
N LEU A 874 2.05 18.73 26.56
CA LEU A 874 2.50 17.47 25.96
C LEU A 874 2.28 17.44 24.44
N LEU A 875 1.21 18.06 23.96
CA LEU A 875 0.92 18.17 22.52
C LEU A 875 1.62 19.36 21.84
N GLY A 876 2.34 20.17 22.63
CA GLY A 876 3.04 21.36 22.18
C GLY A 876 2.08 22.38 21.57
N ILE A 877 0.93 22.60 22.21
CA ILE A 877 -0.06 23.60 21.80
C ILE A 877 0.48 25.01 22.12
N THR A 878 0.31 25.88 21.14
CA THR A 878 0.65 27.31 21.15
C THR A 878 -0.51 28.10 20.56
N ASP A 879 -0.48 29.41 20.68
CA ASP A 879 -1.40 30.34 20.00
C ASP A 879 -1.37 30.21 18.46
N ARG A 880 -0.23 29.79 17.88
CA ARG A 880 -0.06 29.62 16.42
C ARG A 880 -0.43 28.22 15.91
N GLY A 881 -0.69 27.25 16.78
CA GLY A 881 -0.95 25.86 16.42
C GLY A 881 -0.28 24.86 17.35
N SER A 882 -0.07 23.63 16.91
CA SER A 882 0.47 22.56 17.76
C SER A 882 1.50 21.70 17.06
N LEU A 883 2.40 21.10 17.85
CA LEU A 883 3.41 20.14 17.37
C LEU A 883 2.82 18.74 17.13
N TRP A 884 1.70 18.43 17.78
CA TRP A 884 0.94 17.20 17.64
C TRP A 884 -0.55 17.49 17.42
N PRO A 885 -1.32 16.63 16.71
CA PRO A 885 -2.76 16.84 16.58
C PRO A 885 -3.43 16.76 17.96
N THR A 886 -4.51 17.52 18.13
CA THR A 886 -5.31 17.46 19.35
C THR A 886 -5.90 16.07 19.53
N PRO A 887 -6.21 15.66 20.77
CA PRO A 887 -6.71 14.31 21.01
C PRO A 887 -8.03 14.07 20.25
N ASP A 888 -8.92 15.07 20.19
CA ASP A 888 -10.17 15.02 19.40
C ASP A 888 -9.95 14.73 17.91
N LEU A 889 -8.89 15.29 17.31
CA LEU A 889 -8.53 15.00 15.92
C LEU A 889 -7.94 13.60 15.79
N TRP A 890 -7.11 13.18 16.75
CA TRP A 890 -6.50 11.87 16.78
C TRP A 890 -7.54 10.75 16.88
N TRP A 891 -8.50 10.86 17.81
CA TRP A 891 -9.51 9.84 18.02
C TRP A 891 -10.47 9.66 16.83
N LYS A 892 -10.68 10.73 16.06
CA LYS A 892 -11.47 10.71 14.82
C LYS A 892 -10.68 10.20 13.61
N TRP A 893 -9.38 9.96 13.75
CA TRP A 893 -8.56 9.47 12.65
C TRP A 893 -8.85 7.99 12.38
N ARG A 894 -9.26 7.67 11.13
CA ARG A 894 -9.57 6.29 10.73
C ARG A 894 -8.43 5.28 10.94
N LYS A 895 -7.16 5.73 10.91
CA LYS A 895 -6.01 4.85 11.20
C LYS A 895 -5.88 4.51 12.69
N TRP A 896 -6.44 5.32 13.58
CA TRP A 896 -6.50 5.00 15.00
C TRP A 896 -7.66 4.03 15.26
N GLN A 897 -7.33 2.74 15.34
CA GLN A 897 -8.29 1.65 15.61
C GLN A 897 -8.29 1.23 17.09
N GLY A 898 -7.91 2.17 17.96
CA GLY A 898 -7.77 1.93 19.40
C GLY A 898 -6.47 1.30 19.83
N GLU A 899 -5.66 0.84 18.89
CA GLU A 899 -4.37 0.21 19.16
C GLU A 899 -3.28 0.92 18.35
N TRP A 900 -2.09 1.03 18.95
CA TRP A 900 -0.92 1.57 18.27
C TRP A 900 -0.36 0.55 17.28
N SER A 901 -0.51 0.82 15.99
CA SER A 901 -0.02 -0.02 14.89
C SER A 901 1.36 0.42 14.38
N GLU A 902 2.01 -0.42 13.58
CA GLU A 902 3.28 -0.07 12.91
C GLU A 902 3.13 1.15 11.99
N ASP A 903 1.96 1.30 11.38
CA ASP A 903 1.63 2.42 10.51
C ASP A 903 1.56 3.75 11.27
N LEU A 904 1.00 3.72 12.49
CA LEU A 904 0.99 4.87 13.39
C LEU A 904 2.39 5.17 13.93
N GLU A 905 3.19 4.14 14.17
CA GLU A 905 4.60 4.29 14.53
C GLU A 905 5.40 4.97 13.42
N ARG A 906 5.26 4.53 12.17
CA ARG A 906 5.90 5.15 11.01
C ARG A 906 5.52 6.63 10.89
N TRP A 907 4.24 6.94 10.98
CA TRP A 907 3.74 8.31 10.97
C TRP A 907 4.34 9.16 12.11
N PHE A 908 4.44 8.61 13.32
CA PHE A 908 4.99 9.30 14.47
C PHE A 908 6.48 9.63 14.25
N GLN A 909 7.25 8.66 13.73
CA GLN A 909 8.68 8.85 13.43
C GLN A 909 8.90 9.87 12.30
N GLU A 910 8.10 9.82 11.23
CA GLU A 910 8.10 10.85 10.18
C GLU A 910 7.83 12.24 10.76
N ARG A 911 6.89 12.33 11.70
CA ARG A 911 6.56 13.59 12.36
C ARG A 911 7.72 14.12 13.20
N ILE A 912 8.37 13.25 13.99
CA ILE A 912 9.60 13.61 14.72
C ILE A 912 10.68 14.11 13.75
N ALA A 913 10.89 13.42 12.63
CA ALA A 913 11.88 13.84 11.63
C ALA A 913 11.58 15.23 11.06
N VAL A 914 10.30 15.56 10.82
CA VAL A 914 9.89 16.92 10.40
C VAL A 914 10.15 17.95 11.49
N MET A 915 9.84 17.64 12.76
CA MET A 915 10.09 18.54 13.89
C MET A 915 11.58 18.85 14.04
N THR A 916 12.43 17.84 13.93
CA THR A 916 13.89 17.97 14.06
C THR A 916 14.51 18.70 12.86
N SER A 917 14.08 18.37 11.64
CA SER A 917 14.67 18.95 10.42
C SER A 917 14.19 20.38 10.13
N ARG A 918 12.97 20.75 10.55
CA ARG A 918 12.37 22.05 10.23
C ARG A 918 11.58 22.63 11.40
N PRO A 919 12.24 23.02 12.52
CA PRO A 919 11.56 23.42 13.74
C PRO A 919 10.54 24.55 13.57
N GLN A 920 10.84 25.52 12.69
CA GLN A 920 9.97 26.67 12.42
C GLN A 920 8.67 26.28 11.68
N SER A 921 8.71 25.24 10.84
CA SER A 921 7.54 24.74 10.11
C SER A 921 6.83 23.59 10.83
N ALA A 922 7.34 23.21 12.01
CA ALA A 922 6.80 22.11 12.78
C ALA A 922 5.38 22.43 13.28
N LEU A 923 5.09 23.66 13.70
CA LEU A 923 3.76 24.03 14.18
C LEU A 923 2.72 23.95 13.06
N LEU A 924 1.65 23.18 13.30
CA LEU A 924 0.52 23.06 12.41
C LEU A 924 -0.73 23.61 13.09
N THR A 925 -1.50 24.42 12.37
CA THR A 925 -2.83 24.83 12.81
C THR A 925 -3.78 23.62 12.79
N HIS A 926 -4.89 23.70 13.53
CA HIS A 926 -5.93 22.65 13.53
C HIS A 926 -6.39 22.27 12.11
N ALA A 927 -6.57 23.26 11.22
CA ALA A 927 -6.92 23.02 9.82
C ALA A 927 -5.83 22.26 9.03
N ARG A 928 -4.55 22.62 9.27
CA ARG A 928 -3.41 21.89 8.67
C ARG A 928 -3.30 20.48 9.20
N TRP A 929 -3.58 20.25 10.49
CA TRP A 929 -3.66 18.91 11.05
C TRP A 929 -4.74 18.07 10.40
N LYS A 930 -5.95 18.60 10.28
CA LYS A 930 -7.07 17.92 9.59
C LYS A 930 -6.68 17.53 8.16
N SER A 931 -6.03 18.42 7.42
CA SER A 931 -5.53 18.14 6.06
C SER A 931 -4.38 17.12 6.06
N SER A 932 -3.47 17.18 7.03
CA SER A 932 -2.37 16.22 7.14
C SER A 932 -2.87 14.81 7.43
N ILE A 933 -3.72 14.67 8.44
CA ILE A 933 -4.38 13.41 8.83
C ILE A 933 -5.15 12.82 7.64
N ARG A 934 -5.95 13.64 6.93
CA ARG A 934 -6.68 13.20 5.72
C ARG A 934 -5.76 12.67 4.62
N ARG A 935 -4.64 13.33 4.36
CA ARG A 935 -3.66 12.88 3.35
C ARG A 935 -3.10 11.50 3.70
N HIS A 936 -2.84 11.22 4.97
CA HIS A 936 -2.38 9.90 5.41
C HIS A 936 -3.50 8.85 5.43
N THR A 937 -4.78 9.24 5.54
CA THR A 937 -5.93 8.31 5.45
C THR A 937 -6.22 7.84 4.03
N LEU A 938 -6.07 8.70 3.01
CA LEU A 938 -6.42 8.36 1.62
C LEU A 938 -5.54 7.26 1.00
N VAL A 939 -4.44 6.90 1.65
CA VAL A 939 -3.47 5.90 1.17
C VAL A 939 -3.75 4.50 1.73
N ALA A 940 -4.62 4.36 2.74
CA ALA A 940 -4.87 3.08 3.40
C ALA A 940 -6.34 2.97 3.80
N LEU A 941 -7.17 2.43 2.90
CA LEU A 941 -8.45 1.86 3.28
C LEU A 941 -8.24 0.35 3.39
N GLU A 942 -7.91 -0.09 4.60
CA GLU A 942 -7.94 -1.51 4.93
C GLU A 942 -9.38 -1.97 5.14
N ASP A 943 -9.60 -3.25 4.82
CA ASP A 943 -10.87 -3.95 4.92
C ASP A 943 -11.29 -4.09 6.41
N PRO A 944 -12.54 -3.78 6.78
CA PRO A 944 -13.08 -4.07 8.11
C PRO A 944 -12.98 -5.55 8.55
N SER A 945 -12.72 -6.49 7.64
CA SER A 945 -12.47 -7.91 7.94
C SER A 945 -11.10 -8.21 8.54
N THR A 946 -10.15 -7.27 8.52
CA THR A 946 -8.79 -7.51 9.02
C THR A 946 -8.84 -7.86 10.51
N VAL A 947 -8.34 -9.05 10.83
CA VAL A 947 -8.30 -9.59 12.20
C VAL A 947 -7.43 -8.68 13.06
N GLY A 948 -7.94 -8.34 14.24
CA GLY A 948 -7.24 -7.42 15.12
C GLY A 948 -7.45 -5.93 14.76
N THR A 949 -8.45 -5.59 13.96
CA THR A 949 -9.03 -4.24 13.91
C THR A 949 -10.09 -4.05 14.99
N GLU A 950 -10.45 -2.79 15.32
CA GLU A 950 -11.57 -2.53 16.23
C GLU A 950 -12.89 -3.01 15.63
N ALA A 951 -13.07 -2.87 14.32
CA ALA A 951 -14.25 -3.34 13.62
C ALA A 951 -14.41 -4.87 13.77
N HIS A 952 -13.32 -5.62 13.60
CA HIS A 952 -13.28 -7.06 13.84
C HIS A 952 -13.53 -7.40 15.32
N ALA A 953 -12.89 -6.69 16.26
CA ALA A 953 -13.10 -6.94 17.70
C ALA A 953 -14.54 -6.63 18.14
N ALA A 954 -15.12 -5.54 17.63
CA ALA A 954 -16.51 -5.14 17.89
C ALA A 954 -17.49 -6.13 17.25
N TRP A 955 -17.25 -6.52 15.99
CA TRP A 955 -18.04 -7.56 15.32
C TRP A 955 -17.99 -8.88 16.08
N LEU A 956 -16.80 -9.35 16.48
CA LEU A 956 -16.67 -10.58 17.25
C LEU A 956 -17.35 -10.45 18.62
N CYS A 957 -17.26 -9.29 19.28
CA CYS A 957 -17.99 -9.06 20.53
C CYS A 957 -19.50 -9.10 20.33
N THR A 958 -20.02 -8.51 19.24
CA THR A 958 -21.43 -8.60 18.86
C THR A 958 -21.81 -10.05 18.59
N GLU A 959 -20.98 -10.80 17.88
CA GLU A 959 -21.23 -12.19 17.54
C GLU A 959 -21.18 -13.11 18.75
N LEU A 960 -20.23 -12.90 19.67
CA LEU A 960 -20.22 -13.58 20.97
C LEU A 960 -21.45 -13.21 21.80
N THR A 961 -21.88 -11.94 21.78
CA THR A 961 -23.12 -11.53 22.47
C THR A 961 -24.35 -12.19 21.85
N ARG A 962 -24.36 -12.36 20.52
CA ARG A 962 -25.43 -13.03 19.76
C ARG A 962 -25.46 -14.54 20.03
N LEU A 963 -24.29 -15.17 20.12
CA LEU A 963 -24.14 -16.60 20.40
C LEU A 963 -24.42 -16.94 21.86
N TYR A 964 -24.32 -15.95 22.76
CA TYR A 964 -24.55 -16.09 24.20
C TYR A 964 -25.49 -14.98 24.76
N PRO A 965 -26.76 -14.90 24.31
CA PRO A 965 -27.70 -13.85 24.72
C PRO A 965 -28.17 -14.04 26.18
N SER A 966 -28.29 -12.93 26.92
CA SER A 966 -28.50 -12.88 28.38
C SER A 966 -29.92 -13.26 28.83
N THR A 967 -30.04 -13.88 30.01
CA THR A 967 -31.30 -13.97 30.78
C THR A 967 -31.09 -13.46 32.20
N GLU A 968 -31.95 -12.54 32.66
CA GLU A 968 -31.85 -11.78 33.90
C GLU A 968 -32.21 -12.53 35.20
N THR A 969 -31.61 -12.04 36.30
CA THR A 969 -32.08 -11.86 37.69
C THR A 969 -31.23 -12.56 38.75
N TYR A 970 -30.42 -11.79 39.49
CA TYR A 970 -30.59 -11.54 40.94
C TYR A 970 -29.44 -10.71 41.51
N THR A 971 -29.86 -9.75 42.33
CA THR A 971 -29.10 -8.82 43.16
C THR A 971 -28.55 -9.48 44.43
N THR A 972 -27.42 -8.93 44.92
CA THR A 972 -26.86 -8.93 46.30
C THR A 972 -26.14 -10.18 46.87
N LEU A 973 -24.78 -10.08 46.87
CA LEU A 973 -23.77 -10.33 47.94
C LEU A 973 -23.62 -11.73 48.60
N PRO A 974 -22.45 -12.10 49.16
CA PRO A 974 -21.21 -11.31 49.37
C PRO A 974 -20.03 -11.65 48.45
#